data_AF-A0A4S2LDG5-F1
#
_entry.id   AF-A0A4S2LDG5-F1
#
_cell.length_a   1.000
_cell.length_b   1.000
_cell.length_c   1.000
_cell.angle_alpha   90.00
_cell.angle_beta   90.00
_cell.angle_gamma   90.00
#
_symmetry.space_group_name_H-M   'P 1'
#
loop_
_entity.id
_entity.type
_entity.pdbx_description
1 polymer ?
#
loop_
_entity_poly.entity_id
_entity_poly.type
_entity_poly.pdbx_seq_one_letter_code
_entity_poly.pdbx_strand_id
1 'polypeptide(L)'
;MSYKTHAFRLDTDWKELARQLYEQVSPDFLQEQLRTFAGGQPHPPGTIANRVLGERIASDWESWHIPIVRREEFFVTLPLGPSPSGPLNEVILTDAAGSKVIFEAKNYVSTPSGQTTPVSNLSHSEGNSAEATYGNSDSLSILPIYHAYSTNGSVTGRFVFLNYCRPQDLVAFDKTQGRQKGQPSLLCSGKLTAIARLQKTTRQSKIRALFTHCDCGSDGSPVPGHHPSALVLYPDPQDTVSPHHPIYPDGPGLPGDSPVFGHLCMSHGGGGNPGAPHLPSSIHTYETHEMTPGKALTSIPVQPISYNDAAVILSHLSGPELPEEWSGCLATHLGPSHDSMLKVTVNNRVSPERIPLLNVLGIIPGSTDESDHYVMFGNHRDAWVQGACDPGSGTIILQQLAKLLGSAYKEGFRPRRTIVLASWDGEELSLLGSTHEIEQRCLELGRRAVAYINADCPVKGHTSFIARTDTLLTDTLLTASRLVQVDPPANTTIWLQEWLKQEGKSPDSEPCVTPPGTGSDHIPFSYKLGVPSSYPGFTPDDGLAYPPIYHTAYDVISVAERFTDPAVSDTGPMPRHRLLVRLYLTMILQLCCASRLPYSICRWAMTFSKEWAKFKQFAVSKVPKLASFGVNLDFLLYSTERLPIYPSAL
;
A
#
# COMPACT_ATOMS: atom_id res chain seq x y z
N MET A 1 -45.53 16.31 -20.87
CA MET A 1 -44.56 16.49 -21.97
C MET A 1 -43.98 15.13 -22.31
N SER A 2 -44.13 14.70 -23.55
CA SER A 2 -43.67 13.38 -24.04
C SER A 2 -42.14 13.36 -24.11
N TYR A 3 -41.47 12.63 -23.22
CA TYR A 3 -40.04 12.34 -23.35
C TYR A 3 -39.85 11.44 -24.58
N LYS A 4 -39.24 11.96 -25.63
CA LYS A 4 -38.71 11.12 -26.70
C LYS A 4 -37.62 10.25 -26.09
N THR A 5 -37.86 8.94 -26.01
CA THR A 5 -36.88 7.92 -25.65
C THR A 5 -35.78 7.89 -26.69
N HIS A 6 -34.73 8.69 -26.50
CA HIS A 6 -33.49 8.52 -27.25
C HIS A 6 -32.83 7.23 -26.73
N ALA A 7 -32.70 6.21 -27.58
CA ALA A 7 -31.96 5.00 -27.21
C ALA A 7 -30.50 5.38 -26.93
N PHE A 8 -30.00 5.05 -25.73
CA PHE A 8 -28.64 5.34 -25.30
C PHE A 8 -27.63 4.65 -26.22
N ARG A 9 -26.79 5.42 -26.90
CA ARG A 9 -25.72 4.95 -27.78
C ARG A 9 -24.42 4.87 -26.99
N LEU A 10 -24.03 3.65 -26.63
CA LEU A 10 -22.86 3.38 -25.78
C LEU A 10 -21.58 4.09 -26.22
N ASP A 11 -21.32 4.20 -27.53
CA ASP A 11 -20.08 4.79 -28.07
C ASP A 11 -20.01 6.33 -27.97
N THR A 12 -21.14 7.03 -27.97
CA THR A 12 -21.20 8.50 -28.01
C THR A 12 -21.69 9.09 -26.70
N ASP A 13 -22.57 8.39 -26.00
CA ASP A 13 -23.37 8.96 -24.92
C ASP A 13 -22.70 8.76 -23.55
N TRP A 14 -21.66 7.91 -23.46
CA TRP A 14 -20.95 7.67 -22.19
C TRP A 14 -20.25 8.93 -21.65
N LYS A 15 -19.79 9.84 -22.53
CA LYS A 15 -19.18 11.12 -22.12
C LYS A 15 -20.21 12.06 -21.48
N GLU A 16 -21.41 12.08 -22.06
CA GLU A 16 -22.52 12.86 -21.54
C GLU A 16 -23.03 12.28 -20.23
N LEU A 17 -23.15 10.94 -20.15
CA LEU A 17 -23.44 10.25 -18.90
C LEU A 17 -22.39 10.57 -17.82
N ALA A 18 -21.10 10.56 -18.16
CA ALA A 18 -20.04 10.92 -17.22
C ALA A 18 -20.26 12.35 -16.69
N ARG A 19 -20.52 13.33 -17.58
CA ARG A 19 -20.84 14.71 -17.18
C ARG A 19 -22.03 14.80 -16.24
N GLN A 20 -23.13 14.09 -16.53
CA GLN A 20 -24.33 14.07 -15.69
C GLN A 20 -24.04 13.47 -14.30
N LEU A 21 -23.22 12.42 -14.24
CA LEU A 21 -22.83 11.80 -12.98
C LEU A 21 -21.84 12.67 -12.18
N TYR A 22 -21.02 13.51 -12.82
CA TYR A 22 -20.12 14.44 -12.10
C TYR A 22 -20.89 15.41 -11.19
N GLU A 23 -22.09 15.82 -11.60
CA GLU A 23 -22.95 16.73 -10.84
C GLU A 23 -23.48 16.10 -9.54
N GLN A 24 -23.47 14.76 -9.46
CA GLN A 24 -23.93 13.99 -8.31
C GLN A 24 -22.78 13.63 -7.34
N VAL A 25 -21.53 14.01 -7.65
CA VAL A 25 -20.38 13.81 -6.75
C VAL A 25 -20.54 14.73 -5.55
N SER A 26 -20.75 14.14 -4.36
CA SER A 26 -21.16 14.88 -3.16
C SER A 26 -20.01 14.99 -2.15
N PRO A 27 -19.60 16.22 -1.75
CA PRO A 27 -18.63 16.40 -0.67
C PRO A 27 -19.14 15.83 0.67
N ASP A 28 -20.41 16.05 0.99
CA ASP A 28 -21.02 15.58 2.24
C ASP A 28 -21.02 14.05 2.31
N PHE A 29 -21.34 13.39 1.20
CA PHE A 29 -21.27 11.93 1.10
C PHE A 29 -19.84 11.42 1.35
N LEU A 30 -18.83 12.04 0.72
CA LEU A 30 -17.44 11.63 0.91
C LEU A 30 -16.99 11.79 2.37
N GLN A 31 -17.34 12.90 3.03
CA GLN A 31 -17.03 13.09 4.45
C GLN A 31 -17.78 12.11 5.37
N GLU A 32 -19.05 11.82 5.07
CA GLU A 32 -19.84 10.83 5.83
C GLU A 32 -19.27 9.42 5.69
N GLN A 33 -18.89 9.02 4.47
CA GLN A 33 -18.22 7.74 4.25
C GLN A 33 -16.87 7.71 4.99
N LEU A 34 -16.08 8.80 4.96
CA LEU A 34 -14.81 8.84 5.68
C LEU A 34 -15.02 8.66 7.20
N ARG A 35 -16.03 9.30 7.77
CA ARG A 35 -16.43 9.11 9.18
C ARG A 35 -16.89 7.69 9.46
N THR A 36 -17.56 7.04 8.51
CA THR A 36 -18.02 5.65 8.65
C THR A 36 -16.85 4.67 8.69
N PHE A 37 -15.89 4.80 7.77
CA PHE A 37 -14.80 3.83 7.60
C PHE A 37 -13.57 4.13 8.47
N ALA A 38 -13.33 5.39 8.84
CA ALA A 38 -12.17 5.79 9.63
C ALA A 38 -12.50 6.46 10.98
N GLY A 39 -13.79 6.65 11.30
CA GLY A 39 -14.21 7.25 12.59
C GLY A 39 -14.50 6.22 13.69
N GLY A 40 -14.52 4.94 13.33
CA GLY A 40 -14.83 3.83 14.22
C GLY A 40 -13.62 3.26 14.97
N GLN A 41 -13.79 2.01 15.40
CA GLN A 41 -12.72 1.20 16.01
C GLN A 41 -11.64 0.84 14.98
N PRO A 42 -10.41 0.52 15.43
CA PRO A 42 -9.42 -0.09 14.57
C PRO A 42 -9.97 -1.31 13.83
N HIS A 43 -9.66 -1.44 12.54
CA HIS A 43 -10.22 -2.48 11.67
C HIS A 43 -9.15 -3.27 10.87
N PRO A 44 -8.14 -3.86 11.54
CA PRO A 44 -7.17 -4.70 10.86
C PRO A 44 -7.80 -6.00 10.32
N PRO A 45 -7.12 -6.70 9.40
CA PRO A 45 -7.64 -7.90 8.77
C PRO A 45 -8.08 -8.97 9.77
N GLY A 46 -9.17 -9.67 9.45
CA GLY A 46 -9.72 -10.74 10.28
C GLY A 46 -10.40 -10.28 11.57
N THR A 47 -10.50 -8.97 11.83
CA THR A 47 -11.28 -8.45 12.98
C THR A 47 -12.77 -8.36 12.66
N ILE A 48 -13.59 -8.42 13.71
CA ILE A 48 -15.04 -8.20 13.61
C ILE A 48 -15.32 -6.80 13.04
N ALA A 49 -14.55 -5.78 13.45
CA ALA A 49 -14.71 -4.41 12.95
C ALA A 49 -14.53 -4.35 11.43
N ASN A 50 -13.46 -4.96 10.89
CA ASN A 50 -13.25 -4.96 9.44
C ASN A 50 -14.33 -5.77 8.69
N ARG A 51 -14.79 -6.89 9.27
CA ARG A 51 -15.88 -7.67 8.69
C ARG A 51 -17.19 -6.88 8.63
N VAL A 52 -17.53 -6.16 9.70
CA VAL A 52 -18.71 -5.29 9.75
C VAL A 52 -18.64 -4.20 8.68
N LEU A 53 -17.47 -3.60 8.45
CA LEU A 53 -17.30 -2.63 7.37
C LEU A 53 -17.47 -3.27 5.98
N GLY A 54 -17.02 -4.52 5.78
CA GLY A 54 -17.26 -5.28 4.54
C GLY A 54 -18.75 -5.55 4.31
N GLU A 55 -19.45 -6.04 5.34
CA GLU A 55 -20.90 -6.26 5.28
C GLU A 55 -21.66 -4.95 5.02
N ARG A 56 -21.19 -3.84 5.59
CA ARG A 56 -21.74 -2.51 5.33
C ARG A 56 -21.60 -2.11 3.87
N ILE A 57 -20.41 -2.28 3.27
CA ILE A 57 -20.19 -2.03 1.84
C ILE A 57 -21.16 -2.86 1.00
N ALA A 58 -21.30 -4.16 1.29
CA ALA A 58 -22.20 -5.03 0.56
C ALA A 58 -23.66 -4.57 0.65
N SER A 59 -24.13 -4.24 1.85
CA SER A 59 -25.49 -3.72 2.07
C SER A 59 -25.72 -2.37 1.39
N ASP A 60 -24.73 -1.46 1.43
CA ASP A 60 -24.83 -0.16 0.78
C ASP A 60 -24.95 -0.35 -0.75
N TRP A 61 -24.11 -1.21 -1.34
CA TRP A 61 -24.13 -1.50 -2.78
C TRP A 61 -25.45 -2.12 -3.24
N GLU A 62 -26.01 -3.04 -2.46
CA GLU A 62 -27.35 -3.60 -2.70
C GLU A 62 -28.42 -2.50 -2.69
N SER A 63 -28.36 -1.61 -1.69
CA SER A 63 -29.30 -0.49 -1.56
C SER A 63 -29.16 0.55 -2.67
N TRP A 64 -27.96 0.71 -3.23
CA TRP A 64 -27.66 1.62 -4.35
C TRP A 64 -27.87 0.97 -5.72
N HIS A 65 -28.50 -0.20 -5.76
CA HIS A 65 -28.87 -0.89 -6.99
C HIS A 65 -27.70 -1.41 -7.82
N ILE A 66 -26.59 -1.75 -7.18
CA ILE A 66 -25.59 -2.63 -7.81
C ILE A 66 -26.28 -3.99 -8.09
N PRO A 67 -26.30 -4.48 -9.34
CA PRO A 67 -27.16 -5.60 -9.72
C PRO A 67 -26.82 -6.93 -9.03
N ILE A 68 -25.52 -7.16 -8.83
CA ILE A 68 -25.01 -8.38 -8.21
C ILE A 68 -23.97 -7.94 -7.19
N VAL A 69 -24.20 -8.29 -5.92
CA VAL A 69 -23.23 -8.08 -4.84
C VAL A 69 -22.84 -9.44 -4.28
N ARG A 70 -21.54 -9.76 -4.32
CA ARG A 70 -20.99 -11.01 -3.80
C ARG A 70 -20.15 -10.73 -2.56
N ARG A 71 -20.38 -11.55 -1.54
CA ARG A 71 -19.55 -11.67 -0.35
C ARG A 71 -18.69 -12.90 -0.56
N GLU A 72 -17.38 -12.71 -0.68
CA GLU A 72 -16.46 -13.79 -0.99
C GLU A 72 -15.51 -14.00 0.18
N GLU A 73 -15.78 -15.06 0.93
CA GLU A 73 -14.95 -15.44 2.07
C GLU A 73 -13.76 -16.28 1.63
N PHE A 74 -12.63 -16.01 2.25
CA PHE A 74 -11.41 -16.80 2.12
C PHE A 74 -10.72 -16.92 3.48
N PHE A 75 -9.91 -17.95 3.65
CA PHE A 75 -9.43 -18.40 4.97
C PHE A 75 -7.90 -18.38 5.01
N VAL A 76 -7.33 -17.64 5.97
CA VAL A 76 -5.88 -17.48 6.06
C VAL A 76 -5.40 -17.66 7.50
N THR A 77 -4.25 -18.31 7.67
CA THR A 77 -3.53 -18.31 8.95
C THR A 77 -2.90 -16.93 9.19
N LEU A 78 -3.37 -16.18 10.19
CA LEU A 78 -3.01 -14.77 10.37
C LEU A 78 -1.78 -14.56 11.28
N PRO A 79 -0.83 -13.68 10.90
CA PRO A 79 0.24 -13.17 11.76
C PRO A 79 -0.25 -12.05 12.69
N LEU A 80 -0.79 -12.41 13.84
CA LEU A 80 -1.36 -11.48 14.80
C LEU A 80 -0.31 -10.81 15.70
N GLY A 81 -0.63 -9.63 16.22
CA GLY A 81 0.15 -8.99 17.27
C GLY A 81 0.00 -9.69 18.63
N PRO A 82 0.77 -9.24 19.64
CA PRO A 82 0.61 -9.71 21.01
C PRO A 82 -0.82 -9.42 21.51
N SER A 83 -1.30 -10.23 22.45
CA SER A 83 -2.61 -9.98 23.08
C SER A 83 -2.55 -8.68 23.89
N PRO A 84 -3.55 -7.77 23.81
CA PRO A 84 -3.61 -6.59 24.68
C PRO A 84 -3.64 -6.91 26.18
N SER A 85 -4.12 -8.11 26.54
CA SER A 85 -4.16 -8.64 27.90
C SER A 85 -2.93 -9.49 28.29
N GLY A 86 -2.05 -9.78 27.32
CA GLY A 86 -0.87 -10.61 27.49
C GLY A 86 0.41 -9.79 27.61
N PRO A 87 1.59 -10.45 27.68
CA PRO A 87 2.85 -9.75 27.60
C PRO A 87 2.98 -9.08 26.22
N LEU A 88 3.16 -7.76 26.24
CA LEU A 88 3.42 -7.00 25.02
C LEU A 88 4.82 -7.32 24.49
N ASN A 89 5.13 -6.79 23.31
CA ASN A 89 6.51 -6.74 22.84
C ASN A 89 7.29 -5.73 23.70
N GLU A 90 8.59 -5.95 23.88
CA GLU A 90 9.47 -5.13 24.72
C GLU A 90 10.71 -4.70 23.93
N VAL A 91 11.10 -3.44 24.12
CA VAL A 91 12.43 -2.94 23.76
C VAL A 91 12.97 -2.18 24.97
N ILE A 92 13.94 -2.79 25.66
CA ILE A 92 14.46 -2.32 26.94
C ILE A 92 15.96 -2.06 26.82
N LEU A 93 16.36 -0.84 27.12
CA LEU A 93 17.76 -0.45 27.27
C LEU A 93 18.22 -0.75 28.70
N THR A 94 19.32 -1.48 28.83
CA THR A 94 19.93 -1.81 30.14
C THR A 94 21.37 -1.34 30.19
N ASP A 95 21.95 -1.36 31.39
CA ASP A 95 23.41 -1.29 31.56
C ASP A 95 24.13 -2.47 30.88
N ALA A 96 25.45 -2.37 30.75
CA ALA A 96 26.30 -3.41 30.13
C ALA A 96 26.18 -4.78 30.81
N ALA A 97 25.84 -4.82 32.11
CA ALA A 97 25.63 -6.04 32.88
C ALA A 97 24.25 -6.67 32.65
N GLY A 98 23.29 -5.95 32.06
CA GLY A 98 21.91 -6.39 31.90
C GLY A 98 21.10 -6.37 33.21
N SER A 99 21.65 -5.82 34.29
CA SER A 99 21.06 -5.85 35.63
C SER A 99 20.16 -4.67 35.93
N LYS A 100 20.39 -3.52 35.29
CA LYS A 100 19.64 -2.29 35.53
C LYS A 100 18.96 -1.82 34.25
N VAL A 101 17.64 -1.66 34.32
CA VAL A 101 16.86 -0.99 33.28
C VAL A 101 17.18 0.50 33.29
N ILE A 102 17.63 1.01 32.14
CA ILE A 102 17.89 2.44 31.90
C ILE A 102 16.65 3.09 31.29
N PHE A 103 16.03 2.42 30.31
CA PHE A 103 14.88 2.92 29.58
C PHE A 103 14.04 1.77 29.02
N GLU A 104 12.73 1.96 28.96
CA GLU A 104 11.78 1.02 28.35
C GLU A 104 10.95 1.77 27.30
N ALA A 105 11.03 1.33 26.06
CA ALA A 105 10.29 1.93 24.96
C ALA A 105 8.79 1.64 25.08
N LYS A 106 7.95 2.58 24.65
CA LYS A 106 6.50 2.40 24.64
C LYS A 106 6.08 1.49 23.47
N ASN A 107 5.60 0.28 23.78
CA ASN A 107 5.22 -0.72 22.76
C ASN A 107 3.71 -0.82 22.52
N TYR A 108 3.00 0.30 22.65
CA TYR A 108 1.58 0.39 22.33
C TYR A 108 1.21 1.81 21.93
N VAL A 109 0.11 1.94 21.21
CA VAL A 109 -0.54 3.21 20.89
C VAL A 109 -1.91 3.26 21.54
N SER A 110 -2.37 4.47 21.84
CA SER A 110 -3.70 4.70 22.40
C SER A 110 -4.60 5.20 21.29
N THR A 111 -5.79 4.62 21.15
CA THR A 111 -6.78 5.08 20.18
C THR A 111 -8.07 5.51 20.88
N PRO A 112 -8.78 6.55 20.40
CA PRO A 112 -10.05 6.96 20.97
C PRO A 112 -11.05 5.80 20.91
N SER A 113 -11.58 5.40 22.06
CA SER A 113 -12.64 4.40 22.15
C SER A 113 -13.99 5.03 21.83
N GLY A 114 -14.38 4.99 20.55
CA GLY A 114 -15.77 5.18 20.11
C GLY A 114 -16.31 6.62 20.09
N GLN A 115 -16.66 7.10 18.89
CA GLN A 115 -17.97 7.73 18.70
C GLN A 115 -18.88 6.66 18.11
N THR A 116 -19.69 6.03 18.97
CA THR A 116 -20.77 5.14 18.54
C THR A 116 -21.80 5.93 17.75
N THR A 117 -21.91 5.70 16.44
CA THR A 117 -23.24 5.67 15.84
C THR A 117 -23.77 4.25 16.02
N PRO A 118 -24.95 4.05 16.64
CA PRO A 118 -25.53 2.72 16.77
C PRO A 118 -25.91 2.24 15.37
N VAL A 119 -25.23 1.22 14.86
CA VAL A 119 -25.77 0.41 13.76
C VAL A 119 -26.88 -0.44 14.37
N SER A 120 -28.10 0.08 14.33
CA SER A 120 -29.27 -0.64 14.82
C SER A 120 -29.64 -1.77 13.86
N ASN A 121 -29.77 -2.97 14.44
CA ASN A 121 -30.51 -4.15 13.99
C ASN A 121 -30.04 -4.88 12.72
N LEU A 122 -29.08 -5.80 12.92
CA LEU A 122 -29.07 -7.08 12.21
C LEU A 122 -29.07 -8.21 13.25
N SER A 123 -30.25 -8.77 13.52
CA SER A 123 -30.41 -9.98 14.31
C SER A 123 -30.02 -11.18 13.46
N HIS A 124 -28.87 -11.80 13.75
CA HIS A 124 -28.63 -13.19 13.38
C HIS A 124 -28.10 -14.01 14.56
N SER A 125 -28.62 -15.23 14.60
CA SER A 125 -28.65 -16.21 15.67
C SER A 125 -27.28 -16.67 16.17
N GLU A 126 -27.23 -16.88 17.49
CA GLU A 126 -26.13 -17.42 18.28
C GLU A 126 -25.51 -18.70 17.69
N GLY A 127 -24.19 -18.67 17.54
CA GLY A 127 -23.33 -19.84 17.37
C GLY A 127 -22.00 -19.55 18.08
N ASN A 128 -21.72 -20.31 19.13
CA ASN A 128 -20.57 -20.17 20.04
C ASN A 128 -19.23 -19.87 19.33
N SER A 129 -18.72 -18.65 19.51
CA SER A 129 -17.29 -18.34 19.44
C SER A 129 -16.90 -17.64 20.75
N ALA A 130 -16.04 -18.30 21.52
CA ALA A 130 -15.57 -17.80 22.79
C ALA A 130 -14.45 -16.76 22.57
N GLU A 131 -14.50 -15.71 23.41
CA GLU A 131 -13.54 -14.61 23.62
C GLU A 131 -13.54 -13.45 22.62
N ALA A 132 -14.53 -12.56 22.79
CA ALA A 132 -14.40 -11.14 22.47
C ALA A 132 -15.16 -10.31 23.53
N THR A 133 -14.62 -10.24 24.76
CA THR A 133 -15.10 -9.29 25.77
C THR A 133 -14.27 -8.02 25.72
N TYR A 134 -14.71 -7.03 24.95
CA TYR A 134 -14.34 -5.63 25.17
C TYR A 134 -15.33 -5.01 26.15
N GLY A 135 -14.85 -4.74 27.36
CA GLY A 135 -15.61 -4.14 28.46
C GLY A 135 -15.94 -2.67 28.21
N ASN A 136 -17.07 -2.26 28.77
CA ASN A 136 -17.66 -0.93 28.67
C ASN A 136 -17.09 -0.01 29.76
N SER A 137 -16.41 1.07 29.38
CA SER A 137 -16.20 2.30 30.16
C SER A 137 -15.64 3.40 29.24
N ASP A 138 -15.81 4.67 29.58
CA ASP A 138 -15.15 5.81 28.91
C ASP A 138 -13.61 5.62 28.90
N SER A 139 -13.03 4.94 27.89
CA SER A 139 -11.68 4.37 28.05
C SER A 139 -10.92 4.07 26.75
N LEU A 140 -9.88 4.87 26.48
CA LEU A 140 -8.86 4.64 25.44
C LEU A 140 -8.54 3.15 25.24
N SER A 141 -8.67 2.62 24.02
CA SER A 141 -8.22 1.27 23.72
C SER A 141 -6.71 1.28 23.46
N ILE A 142 -6.01 0.36 24.14
CA ILE A 142 -4.58 0.12 23.97
C ILE A 142 -4.40 -0.85 22.80
N LEU A 143 -3.69 -0.43 21.76
CA LEU A 143 -3.34 -1.26 20.63
C LEU A 143 -1.83 -1.56 20.67
N PRO A 144 -1.42 -2.81 20.89
CA PRO A 144 -0.01 -3.18 20.88
C PRO A 144 0.65 -2.92 19.53
N ILE A 145 1.85 -2.34 19.54
CA ILE A 145 2.61 -2.14 18.31
C ILE A 145 3.43 -3.37 17.96
N TYR A 146 3.37 -3.78 16.70
CA TYR A 146 4.12 -4.92 16.18
C TYR A 146 4.35 -4.80 14.68
N HIS A 147 5.29 -5.59 14.17
CA HIS A 147 5.34 -5.93 12.74
C HIS A 147 4.83 -7.34 12.54
N ALA A 148 3.80 -7.49 11.70
CA ALA A 148 3.27 -8.80 11.34
C ALA A 148 4.33 -9.65 10.63
N TYR A 149 4.26 -10.96 10.82
CA TYR A 149 5.25 -11.95 10.35
C TYR A 149 6.62 -11.86 11.04
N SER A 150 6.80 -11.02 12.07
CA SER A 150 7.99 -11.11 12.90
C SER A 150 7.99 -12.40 13.72
N THR A 151 9.12 -13.11 13.74
CA THR A 151 9.28 -14.27 14.63
C THR A 151 9.34 -13.84 16.09
N ASN A 152 8.83 -14.70 16.97
CA ASN A 152 8.97 -14.53 18.40
C ASN A 152 10.40 -14.81 18.87
N GLY A 153 10.77 -14.22 20.00
CA GLY A 153 12.05 -14.43 20.65
C GLY A 153 12.37 -13.33 21.66
N SER A 154 13.28 -13.62 22.58
CA SER A 154 13.84 -12.63 23.49
C SER A 154 15.36 -12.67 23.37
N VAL A 155 15.95 -11.55 22.98
CA VAL A 155 17.39 -11.43 22.73
C VAL A 155 17.93 -10.18 23.42
N THR A 156 19.16 -10.26 23.91
CA THR A 156 19.86 -9.11 24.50
C THR A 156 21.22 -9.00 23.84
N GLY A 157 21.54 -7.82 23.30
CA GLY A 157 22.76 -7.58 22.55
C GLY A 157 23.28 -6.15 22.65
N ARG A 158 24.55 -5.95 22.32
CA ARG A 158 25.05 -4.60 22.02
C ARG A 158 24.39 -4.15 20.73
N PHE A 159 24.10 -2.86 20.57
CA PHE A 159 23.33 -2.41 19.41
C PHE A 159 24.17 -1.54 18.46
N VAL A 160 23.85 -1.62 17.17
CA VAL A 160 24.49 -0.90 16.06
C VAL A 160 23.45 -0.19 15.23
N PHE A 161 23.83 0.95 14.63
CA PHE A 161 22.99 1.71 13.72
C PHE A 161 23.38 1.47 12.26
N LEU A 162 22.41 1.12 11.43
CA LEU A 162 22.62 0.70 10.03
C LEU A 162 22.00 1.64 9.00
N ASN A 163 21.70 2.89 9.38
CA ASN A 163 20.97 3.84 8.54
C ASN A 163 19.65 3.23 8.01
N TYR A 164 19.44 3.13 6.70
CA TYR A 164 18.25 2.48 6.12
C TYR A 164 18.42 0.98 5.88
N CYS A 165 19.55 0.38 6.28
CA CYS A 165 19.88 -1.03 6.08
C CYS A 165 19.79 -1.46 4.61
N ARG A 166 20.22 -0.60 3.68
CA ARG A 166 20.38 -0.95 2.26
C ARG A 166 21.74 -1.62 2.05
N PRO A 167 21.93 -2.40 0.97
CA PRO A 167 23.25 -2.99 0.68
C PRO A 167 24.39 -1.97 0.71
N GLN A 168 24.21 -0.77 0.17
CA GLN A 168 25.22 0.29 0.25
C GLN A 168 25.47 0.82 1.67
N ASP A 169 24.46 0.82 2.55
CA ASP A 169 24.61 1.27 3.94
C ASP A 169 25.44 0.25 4.74
N LEU A 170 25.25 -1.05 4.49
CA LEU A 170 26.02 -2.11 5.16
C LEU A 170 27.49 -2.12 4.71
N VAL A 171 27.76 -1.80 3.44
CA VAL A 171 29.13 -1.56 2.95
C VAL A 171 29.75 -0.32 3.58
N ALA A 172 29.01 0.78 3.70
CA ALA A 172 29.48 1.99 4.36
C ALA A 172 29.77 1.73 5.85
N PHE A 173 28.91 0.98 6.53
CA PHE A 173 29.12 0.53 7.91
C PHE A 173 30.47 -0.20 8.06
N ASP A 174 30.73 -1.22 7.24
CA ASP A 174 31.98 -1.97 7.28
C ASP A 174 33.21 -1.08 7.07
N LYS A 175 33.13 -0.17 6.10
CA LYS A 175 34.21 0.75 5.78
C LYS A 175 34.53 1.66 6.96
N THR A 176 33.51 2.21 7.62
CA THR A 176 33.69 3.12 8.75
C THR A 176 34.12 2.40 10.02
N GLN A 177 33.78 1.11 10.17
CA GLN A 177 34.35 0.23 11.19
C GLN A 177 35.83 -0.16 10.91
N GLY A 178 36.41 0.28 9.79
CA GLY A 178 37.79 -0.02 9.43
C GLY A 178 38.02 -1.47 8.99
N ARG A 179 36.97 -2.18 8.55
CA ARG A 179 37.06 -3.59 8.14
C ARG A 179 38.06 -3.78 7.00
N GLN A 180 39.01 -4.67 7.19
CA GLN A 180 39.97 -5.04 6.15
C GLN A 180 39.39 -6.13 5.23
N LYS A 181 39.86 -6.16 3.98
CA LYS A 181 39.45 -7.18 3.00
C LYS A 181 39.77 -8.58 3.54
N GLY A 182 38.79 -9.48 3.51
CA GLY A 182 38.92 -10.85 4.02
C GLY A 182 38.58 -11.02 5.51
N GLN A 183 38.35 -9.93 6.25
CA GLN A 183 37.79 -10.02 7.61
C GLN A 183 36.26 -10.09 7.54
N PRO A 184 35.61 -10.89 8.44
CA PRO A 184 34.16 -10.90 8.54
C PRO A 184 33.65 -9.52 8.97
N SER A 185 32.44 -9.16 8.53
CA SER A 185 31.77 -7.96 9.04
C SER A 185 31.48 -8.13 10.53
N LEU A 186 31.51 -7.02 11.27
CA LEU A 186 31.03 -6.99 12.64
C LEU A 186 29.55 -7.40 12.74
N LEU A 187 28.77 -7.16 11.67
CA LEU A 187 27.38 -7.60 11.55
C LEU A 187 27.24 -9.11 11.48
N CYS A 188 28.33 -9.85 11.23
CA CYS A 188 28.35 -11.30 11.30
C CYS A 188 28.47 -11.78 12.77
N SER A 189 27.57 -11.30 13.64
CA SER A 189 27.51 -11.66 15.06
C SER A 189 26.08 -11.66 15.61
N GLY A 190 25.66 -12.80 16.16
CA GLY A 190 24.40 -12.95 16.94
C GLY A 190 24.35 -12.18 18.25
N LYS A 191 25.47 -11.58 18.68
CA LYS A 191 25.53 -10.75 19.91
C LYS A 191 25.09 -9.31 19.68
N LEU A 192 24.76 -8.95 18.44
CA LEU A 192 24.36 -7.60 18.07
C LEU A 192 22.86 -7.49 17.85
N THR A 193 22.31 -6.32 18.16
CA THR A 193 20.97 -5.89 17.76
C THR A 193 21.12 -4.76 16.74
N ALA A 194 20.48 -4.88 15.58
CA ALA A 194 20.49 -3.84 14.57
C ALA A 194 19.38 -2.81 14.83
N ILE A 195 19.67 -1.53 14.62
CA ILE A 195 18.66 -0.46 14.58
C ILE A 195 18.73 0.21 13.21
N ALA A 196 17.59 0.36 12.54
CA ALA A 196 17.51 0.98 11.23
C ALA A 196 16.28 1.87 11.06
N ARG A 197 16.42 2.89 10.21
CA ARG A 197 15.37 3.80 9.78
C ARG A 197 14.41 3.10 8.84
N LEU A 198 13.12 3.45 8.90
CA LEU A 198 12.08 2.78 8.11
C LEU A 198 12.15 3.02 6.60
N GLN A 199 12.41 4.26 6.15
CA GLN A 199 12.19 4.68 4.77
C GLN A 199 13.21 4.12 3.74
N LYS A 200 13.08 4.55 2.47
CA LYS A 200 13.93 4.25 1.29
C LYS A 200 13.91 2.83 0.73
N THR A 201 13.51 1.82 1.49
CA THR A 201 13.37 0.43 1.02
C THR A 201 12.34 -0.32 1.86
N THR A 202 11.84 -1.45 1.36
CA THR A 202 10.87 -2.27 2.11
C THR A 202 11.50 -2.86 3.37
N ARG A 203 10.67 -3.13 4.38
CA ARG A 203 11.14 -3.74 5.64
C ARG A 203 11.76 -5.12 5.40
N GLN A 204 11.18 -5.90 4.48
CA GLN A 204 11.68 -7.20 4.04
C GLN A 204 13.06 -7.07 3.37
N SER A 205 13.26 -6.06 2.53
CA SER A 205 14.56 -5.81 1.89
C SER A 205 15.66 -5.49 2.89
N LYS A 206 15.35 -4.85 4.03
CA LYS A 206 16.33 -4.60 5.12
C LYS A 206 16.81 -5.92 5.72
N ILE A 207 15.90 -6.84 5.98
CA ILE A 207 16.22 -8.18 6.50
C ILE A 207 17.04 -8.95 5.46
N ARG A 208 16.59 -8.99 4.20
CA ARG A 208 17.35 -9.67 3.13
C ARG A 208 18.76 -9.09 3.01
N ALA A 209 18.90 -7.77 2.95
CA ALA A 209 20.20 -7.11 2.86
C ALA A 209 21.11 -7.51 4.03
N LEU A 210 20.60 -7.47 5.26
CA LEU A 210 21.35 -7.84 6.46
C LEU A 210 21.89 -9.27 6.42
N PHE A 211 21.06 -10.21 5.96
CA PHE A 211 21.42 -11.63 5.88
C PHE A 211 22.32 -11.95 4.67
N THR A 212 22.21 -11.20 3.58
CA THR A 212 23.07 -11.37 2.40
C THR A 212 24.39 -10.61 2.47
N HIS A 213 24.57 -9.72 3.45
CA HIS A 213 25.80 -8.92 3.59
C HIS A 213 27.00 -9.74 4.05
N CYS A 214 26.75 -10.75 4.88
CA CYS A 214 27.76 -11.72 5.27
C CYS A 214 27.81 -12.85 4.22
N ASP A 215 28.92 -12.95 3.50
CA ASP A 215 29.26 -14.12 2.67
C ASP A 215 29.71 -15.27 3.60
N CYS A 216 28.79 -15.72 4.45
CA CYS A 216 28.98 -16.80 5.42
C CYS A 216 28.26 -18.06 4.93
N GLY A 217 28.60 -19.23 5.49
CA GLY A 217 28.08 -20.51 5.00
C GLY A 217 28.90 -21.10 3.84
N SER A 218 28.57 -22.32 3.43
CA SER A 218 29.30 -23.07 2.39
C SER A 218 29.07 -22.55 0.96
N ASP A 219 28.06 -21.71 0.77
CA ASP A 219 27.53 -21.21 -0.51
C ASP A 219 27.14 -19.72 -0.47
N GLY A 220 27.57 -18.99 0.57
CA GLY A 220 27.15 -17.60 0.83
C GLY A 220 25.76 -17.47 1.44
N SER A 221 25.18 -18.57 1.94
CA SER A 221 23.88 -18.55 2.62
C SER A 221 23.96 -18.09 4.08
N PRO A 222 22.93 -17.40 4.59
CA PRO A 222 22.97 -16.90 5.95
C PRO A 222 23.02 -18.03 7.00
N VAL A 223 24.01 -17.98 7.89
CA VAL A 223 24.12 -18.95 9.00
C VAL A 223 23.23 -18.50 10.20
N PRO A 224 22.39 -19.40 10.77
CA PRO A 224 21.63 -19.09 11.98
C PRO A 224 22.52 -18.69 13.16
N GLY A 225 22.12 -17.67 13.93
CA GLY A 225 22.88 -17.16 15.07
C GLY A 225 24.16 -16.38 14.72
N HIS A 226 24.44 -16.21 13.42
CA HIS A 226 25.62 -15.51 12.91
C HIS A 226 25.34 -14.07 12.45
N HIS A 227 24.09 -13.63 12.39
CA HIS A 227 23.70 -12.25 12.03
C HIS A 227 23.13 -11.54 13.26
N PRO A 228 22.91 -10.21 13.25
CA PRO A 228 22.32 -9.53 14.40
C PRO A 228 21.01 -10.21 14.80
N SER A 229 20.84 -10.46 16.09
CA SER A 229 19.80 -11.34 16.62
C SER A 229 18.43 -10.68 16.70
N ALA A 230 18.34 -9.36 16.51
CA ALA A 230 17.10 -8.62 16.32
C ALA A 230 17.32 -7.39 15.43
N LEU A 231 16.21 -6.90 14.86
CA LEU A 231 16.15 -5.63 14.13
C LEU A 231 15.09 -4.72 14.74
N VAL A 232 15.49 -3.54 15.19
CA VAL A 232 14.58 -2.49 15.64
C VAL A 232 14.42 -1.46 14.53
N LEU A 233 13.18 -1.09 14.23
CA LEU A 233 12.84 -0.14 13.16
C LEU A 233 12.17 1.11 13.74
N TYR A 234 12.54 2.29 13.26
CA TYR A 234 11.90 3.54 13.70
C TYR A 234 11.69 4.54 12.55
N PRO A 235 10.66 5.39 12.63
CA PRO A 235 10.40 6.46 11.66
C PRO A 235 11.27 7.69 11.97
N ASP A 236 12.47 7.78 11.39
CA ASP A 236 13.35 8.92 11.67
C ASP A 236 12.71 10.26 11.28
N PRO A 237 12.72 11.28 12.17
CA PRO A 237 12.10 12.58 11.90
C PRO A 237 12.69 13.28 10.67
N GLN A 238 13.92 12.98 10.27
CA GLN A 238 14.48 13.49 9.00
C GLN A 238 13.68 13.00 7.78
N ASP A 239 12.96 11.88 7.88
CA ASP A 239 12.07 11.36 6.83
C ASP A 239 10.57 11.59 7.07
N THR A 240 10.16 11.90 8.30
CA THR A 240 8.74 11.96 8.70
C THR A 240 8.31 13.32 9.25
N VAL A 241 9.23 14.27 9.34
CA VAL A 241 8.94 15.65 9.71
C VAL A 241 9.64 16.55 8.70
N SER A 242 8.87 17.07 7.74
CA SER A 242 9.39 18.10 6.84
C SER A 242 9.95 19.27 7.66
N PRO A 243 11.16 19.79 7.37
CA PRO A 243 11.72 20.96 8.07
C PRO A 243 10.81 22.19 8.03
N HIS A 244 9.84 22.21 7.13
CA HIS A 244 8.94 23.33 6.88
C HIS A 244 7.52 23.11 7.44
N HIS A 245 7.21 21.95 8.01
CA HIS A 245 5.87 21.65 8.50
C HIS A 245 5.85 21.38 10.01
N PRO A 246 4.85 21.91 10.74
CA PRO A 246 4.64 21.55 12.13
C PRO A 246 4.29 20.06 12.29
N ILE A 247 4.51 19.55 13.49
CA ILE A 247 4.10 18.21 13.91
C ILE A 247 2.60 18.22 14.27
N TYR A 248 1.90 17.12 14.06
CA TYR A 248 0.50 16.96 14.48
C TYR A 248 0.36 17.22 16.00
N PRO A 249 -0.66 17.98 16.46
CA PRO A 249 -1.89 18.38 15.76
C PRO A 249 -1.80 19.68 14.93
N ASP A 250 -0.66 20.37 14.92
CA ASP A 250 -0.51 21.68 14.28
C ASP A 250 -0.13 21.57 12.79
N GLY A 251 0.34 20.41 12.34
CA GLY A 251 0.69 20.15 10.95
C GLY A 251 0.69 18.64 10.60
N PRO A 252 1.10 18.28 9.37
CA PRO A 252 1.15 16.90 8.89
C PRO A 252 2.34 16.09 9.40
N GLY A 253 3.32 16.70 10.08
CA GLY A 253 4.49 16.01 10.59
C GLY A 253 4.13 14.94 11.63
N LEU A 254 4.82 13.81 11.59
CA LEU A 254 4.55 12.69 12.49
C LEU A 254 4.90 13.05 13.95
N PRO A 255 4.06 12.74 14.95
CA PRO A 255 4.41 12.86 16.37
C PRO A 255 5.48 11.88 16.85
N GLY A 256 6.24 12.27 17.87
CA GLY A 256 7.43 11.52 18.29
C GLY A 256 7.21 10.27 19.08
N ASP A 257 6.01 10.10 19.64
CA ASP A 257 5.55 8.88 20.27
C ASP A 257 4.89 7.92 19.28
N SER A 258 5.01 8.16 17.97
CA SER A 258 4.36 7.36 16.94
C SER A 258 5.27 6.30 16.31
N PRO A 259 5.14 5.01 16.69
CA PRO A 259 5.71 3.93 15.92
C PRO A 259 4.85 3.60 14.69
N VAL A 260 5.43 2.88 13.73
CA VAL A 260 4.77 2.53 12.46
C VAL A 260 4.55 1.03 12.34
N PHE A 261 3.29 0.64 12.13
CA PHE A 261 2.88 -0.74 11.85
C PHE A 261 3.37 -1.22 10.47
N GLY A 262 3.18 -2.50 10.16
CA GLY A 262 3.51 -3.05 8.84
C GLY A 262 3.80 -4.55 8.87
N HIS A 263 3.81 -5.16 7.69
CA HIS A 263 4.10 -6.58 7.53
C HIS A 263 5.54 -6.86 7.07
N LEU A 264 6.01 -8.06 7.40
CA LEU A 264 7.36 -8.56 7.08
C LEU A 264 7.32 -9.90 6.32
N CYS A 265 6.21 -10.22 5.66
CA CYS A 265 6.05 -11.50 4.98
C CYS A 265 7.24 -11.79 4.04
N MET A 266 7.96 -12.87 4.31
CA MET A 266 9.21 -13.20 3.62
C MET A 266 9.02 -14.14 2.42
N SER A 267 7.86 -14.79 2.29
CA SER A 267 7.64 -15.92 1.38
C SER A 267 7.58 -15.53 -0.10
N HIS A 268 6.88 -14.46 -0.50
CA HIS A 268 6.69 -14.13 -1.91
C HIS A 268 6.72 -12.62 -2.17
N GLY A 269 7.49 -12.17 -3.17
CA GLY A 269 7.61 -10.76 -3.55
C GLY A 269 6.38 -10.13 -4.22
N GLY A 270 5.29 -10.90 -4.40
CA GLY A 270 4.07 -10.46 -5.08
C GLY A 270 2.79 -10.62 -4.25
N GLY A 271 2.91 -10.78 -2.93
CA GLY A 271 1.78 -10.98 -2.03
C GLY A 271 1.11 -12.35 -2.15
N GLY A 272 0.08 -12.56 -1.33
CA GLY A 272 -0.69 -13.80 -1.20
C GLY A 272 -0.51 -14.51 0.13
N ASN A 273 -1.33 -15.54 0.32
CA ASN A 273 -1.29 -16.41 1.48
C ASN A 273 0.00 -17.25 1.45
N PRO A 274 0.90 -17.10 2.44
CA PRO A 274 2.13 -17.89 2.47
C PRO A 274 1.89 -19.39 2.58
N GLY A 275 0.79 -19.80 3.22
CA GLY A 275 0.43 -21.22 3.39
C GLY A 275 -0.17 -21.85 2.13
N ALA A 276 -0.61 -21.07 1.16
CA ALA A 276 -1.22 -21.57 -0.08
C ALA A 276 -0.64 -20.85 -1.31
N PRO A 277 0.68 -20.92 -1.56
CA PRO A 277 1.29 -20.21 -2.67
C PRO A 277 0.68 -20.63 -4.01
N HIS A 278 0.23 -19.65 -4.81
CA HIS A 278 -0.36 -19.84 -6.14
C HIS A 278 -1.70 -20.58 -6.14
N LEU A 279 -2.31 -20.79 -4.98
CA LEU A 279 -3.58 -21.48 -4.83
C LEU A 279 -4.54 -20.60 -4.03
N PRO A 280 -5.82 -20.53 -4.39
CA PRO A 280 -6.78 -19.74 -3.65
C PRO A 280 -6.86 -20.23 -2.20
N SER A 281 -6.89 -19.30 -1.26
CA SER A 281 -7.14 -19.51 0.18
C SER A 281 -8.56 -20.01 0.51
N SER A 282 -9.05 -21.05 -0.15
CA SER A 282 -10.31 -21.73 0.18
C SER A 282 -10.15 -22.58 1.44
N ILE A 283 -11.24 -22.80 2.18
CA ILE A 283 -11.27 -23.74 3.31
C ILE A 283 -10.85 -25.17 2.92
N HIS A 284 -11.01 -25.55 1.67
CA HIS A 284 -10.62 -26.87 1.15
C HIS A 284 -9.20 -26.92 0.58
N THR A 285 -8.53 -25.77 0.44
CA THR A 285 -7.14 -25.73 -0.01
C THR A 285 -6.24 -26.23 1.12
N TYR A 286 -5.32 -27.12 0.77
CA TYR A 286 -4.28 -27.59 1.68
C TYR A 286 -3.29 -26.45 1.93
N GLU A 287 -3.09 -26.08 3.20
CA GLU A 287 -2.04 -25.14 3.59
C GLU A 287 -0.77 -25.88 4.02
N THR A 288 0.37 -25.43 3.51
CA THR A 288 1.68 -25.82 4.00
C THR A 288 1.99 -25.11 5.33
N HIS A 289 2.86 -25.70 6.16
CA HIS A 289 3.37 -25.05 7.37
C HIS A 289 4.41 -23.97 7.03
N GLU A 290 3.98 -22.90 6.35
CA GLU A 290 4.85 -21.81 5.91
C GLU A 290 5.00 -20.69 6.94
N MET A 291 4.12 -20.65 7.94
CA MET A 291 4.20 -19.74 9.10
C MET A 291 5.30 -20.15 10.09
N THR A 292 6.53 -20.33 9.58
CA THR A 292 7.73 -20.70 10.34
C THR A 292 8.88 -19.72 10.10
N PRO A 293 9.82 -19.53 11.05
CA PRO A 293 10.98 -18.66 10.89
C PRO A 293 11.82 -18.99 9.66
N GLY A 294 12.20 -17.96 8.90
CA GLY A 294 13.00 -18.10 7.67
C GLY A 294 12.21 -18.52 6.43
N LYS A 295 10.90 -18.77 6.56
CA LYS A 295 9.97 -18.99 5.45
C LYS A 295 9.04 -17.81 5.26
N ALA A 296 7.82 -17.84 5.83
CA ALA A 296 6.94 -16.67 5.86
C ALA A 296 7.31 -15.70 6.98
N LEU A 297 7.74 -16.22 8.14
CA LEU A 297 8.18 -15.41 9.27
C LEU A 297 9.64 -14.98 9.10
N THR A 298 10.00 -13.85 9.70
CA THR A 298 11.39 -13.38 9.73
C THR A 298 12.29 -14.37 10.46
N SER A 299 13.58 -14.39 10.09
CA SER A 299 14.57 -15.26 10.76
C SER A 299 15.02 -14.72 12.13
N ILE A 300 14.73 -13.45 12.42
CA ILE A 300 15.06 -12.76 13.68
C ILE A 300 13.86 -11.91 14.14
N PRO A 301 13.68 -11.70 15.45
CA PRO A 301 12.72 -10.72 15.98
C PRO A 301 12.92 -9.34 15.37
N VAL A 302 11.81 -8.70 15.01
CA VAL A 302 11.75 -7.36 14.42
C VAL A 302 10.66 -6.57 15.13
N GLN A 303 11.03 -5.45 15.72
CA GLN A 303 10.10 -4.63 16.51
C GLN A 303 10.18 -3.16 16.10
N PRO A 304 9.05 -2.52 15.76
CA PRO A 304 9.00 -1.07 15.62
C PRO A 304 9.02 -0.35 16.96
N ILE A 305 9.64 0.83 16.99
CA ILE A 305 9.56 1.80 18.09
C ILE A 305 9.29 3.21 17.57
N SER A 306 8.88 4.11 18.46
CA SER A 306 8.71 5.52 18.14
C SER A 306 10.06 6.21 17.94
N TYR A 307 10.09 7.38 17.32
CA TYR A 307 11.35 8.09 17.15
C TYR A 307 11.82 8.80 18.42
N ASN A 308 10.93 9.11 19.38
CA ASN A 308 11.34 9.54 20.72
C ASN A 308 12.06 8.43 21.48
N ASP A 309 11.53 7.20 21.43
CA ASP A 309 12.18 6.04 22.04
C ASP A 309 13.53 5.75 21.35
N ALA A 310 13.57 5.85 20.02
CA ALA A 310 14.79 5.69 19.25
C ALA A 310 15.84 6.75 19.62
N ALA A 311 15.45 8.02 19.82
CA ALA A 311 16.37 9.07 20.23
C ALA A 311 17.08 8.74 21.56
N VAL A 312 16.34 8.23 22.55
CA VAL A 312 16.92 7.80 23.84
C VAL A 312 17.84 6.59 23.64
N ILE A 313 17.42 5.58 22.88
CA ILE A 313 18.26 4.38 22.67
C ILE A 313 19.54 4.74 21.90
N LEU A 314 19.42 5.51 20.82
CA LEU A 314 20.53 5.89 19.95
C LEU A 314 21.53 6.84 20.64
N SER A 315 21.11 7.62 21.65
CA SER A 315 22.04 8.46 22.42
C SER A 315 23.04 7.65 23.26
N HIS A 316 22.81 6.34 23.43
CA HIS A 316 23.71 5.40 24.09
C HIS A 316 24.58 4.60 23.11
N LEU A 317 24.58 4.95 21.81
CA LEU A 317 25.55 4.41 20.87
C LEU A 317 26.96 4.93 21.17
N SER A 318 27.94 4.09 20.86
CA SER A 318 29.37 4.39 20.97
C SER A 318 30.06 3.98 19.66
N GLY A 319 31.39 3.98 19.61
CA GLY A 319 32.14 3.54 18.43
C GLY A 319 32.43 4.69 17.45
N PRO A 320 32.68 4.39 16.16
CA PRO A 320 33.01 5.42 15.18
C PRO A 320 31.85 6.41 14.93
N GLU A 321 32.20 7.66 14.62
CA GLU A 321 31.25 8.67 14.13
C GLU A 321 30.58 8.22 12.82
N LEU A 322 29.40 8.77 12.55
CA LEU A 322 28.67 8.44 11.33
C LEU A 322 29.43 8.89 10.06
N PRO A 323 29.28 8.15 8.94
CA PRO A 323 29.67 8.66 7.63
C PRO A 323 28.94 9.98 7.32
N GLU A 324 29.59 10.89 6.61
CA GLU A 324 29.03 12.22 6.26
C GLU A 324 27.69 12.10 5.52
N GLU A 325 27.55 11.08 4.68
CA GLU A 325 26.33 10.78 3.92
C GLU A 325 25.12 10.38 4.79
N TRP A 326 25.32 10.10 6.08
CA TRP A 326 24.25 9.75 7.03
C TRP A 326 23.88 10.92 7.97
N SER A 327 24.42 12.11 7.71
CA SER A 327 24.16 13.31 8.51
C SER A 327 22.67 13.66 8.59
N GLY A 328 22.27 14.20 9.75
CA GLY A 328 20.91 14.68 10.02
C GLY A 328 19.93 13.64 10.58
N CYS A 329 20.32 12.36 10.70
CA CYS A 329 19.51 11.35 11.40
C CYS A 329 19.70 11.44 12.93
N LEU A 330 18.89 10.68 13.69
CA LEU A 330 18.95 10.69 15.16
C LEU A 330 20.23 10.09 15.75
N ALA A 331 20.90 9.19 15.04
CA ALA A 331 22.12 8.56 15.53
C ALA A 331 23.32 9.51 15.42
N THR A 332 24.27 9.38 16.36
CA THR A 332 25.55 10.12 16.33
C THR A 332 26.76 9.23 16.08
N HIS A 333 26.63 7.92 16.34
CA HIS A 333 27.68 6.93 16.19
C HIS A 333 27.12 5.65 15.56
N LEU A 334 27.99 4.81 15.00
CA LEU A 334 27.61 3.54 14.35
C LEU A 334 27.31 2.40 15.33
N GLY A 335 27.84 2.47 16.55
CA GLY A 335 27.92 1.32 17.45
C GLY A 335 29.14 0.42 17.16
N PRO A 336 29.28 -0.70 17.88
CA PRO A 336 28.37 -1.17 18.92
C PRO A 336 28.37 -0.26 20.16
N SER A 337 27.25 -0.21 20.88
CA SER A 337 27.20 0.40 22.22
C SER A 337 28.29 -0.18 23.14
N HIS A 338 28.89 0.63 24.03
CA HIS A 338 29.91 0.18 25.01
C HIS A 338 29.34 -0.06 26.42
N ASP A 339 28.50 0.84 26.93
CA ASP A 339 28.04 0.79 28.34
C ASP A 339 26.59 0.34 28.51
N SER A 340 25.91 0.02 27.40
CA SER A 340 24.50 -0.36 27.37
C SER A 340 24.23 -1.56 26.47
N MET A 341 23.20 -2.33 26.82
CA MET A 341 22.66 -3.43 26.02
C MET A 341 21.20 -3.12 25.65
N LEU A 342 20.72 -3.71 24.56
CA LEU A 342 19.33 -3.63 24.14
C LEU A 342 18.70 -5.02 24.20
N LYS A 343 17.73 -5.19 25.09
CA LYS A 343 16.85 -6.36 25.16
C LYS A 343 15.64 -6.13 24.26
N VAL A 344 15.39 -7.05 23.34
CA VAL A 344 14.23 -7.06 22.45
C VAL A 344 13.45 -8.35 22.68
N THR A 345 12.18 -8.22 23.07
CA THR A 345 11.25 -9.35 23.23
C THR A 345 10.09 -9.18 22.25
N VAL A 346 9.87 -10.16 21.39
CA VAL A 346 8.70 -10.23 20.49
C VAL A 346 7.84 -11.42 20.87
N ASN A 347 6.57 -11.14 21.17
CA ASN A 347 5.52 -12.04 21.64
C ASN A 347 4.30 -12.00 20.68
N ASN A 348 4.55 -11.89 19.38
CA ASN A 348 3.51 -11.96 18.37
C ASN A 348 2.81 -13.33 18.41
N ARG A 349 1.66 -13.43 17.74
CA ARG A 349 0.86 -14.65 17.69
C ARG A 349 0.65 -15.07 16.24
N VAL A 350 0.46 -16.36 16.04
CA VAL A 350 -0.11 -16.87 14.80
C VAL A 350 -1.49 -17.40 15.17
N SER A 351 -2.51 -17.11 14.36
CA SER A 351 -3.84 -17.63 14.65
C SER A 351 -3.79 -19.17 14.71
N PRO A 352 -4.39 -19.80 15.73
CA PRO A 352 -4.33 -21.26 15.87
C PRO A 352 -5.11 -21.97 14.77
N GLU A 353 -6.07 -21.28 14.17
CA GLU A 353 -6.88 -21.72 13.04
C GLU A 353 -6.85 -20.67 11.93
N ARG A 354 -7.29 -21.06 10.73
CA ARG A 354 -7.47 -20.13 9.61
C ARG A 354 -8.66 -19.22 9.89
N ILE A 355 -8.46 -17.92 9.77
CA ILE A 355 -9.47 -16.90 10.04
C ILE A 355 -10.18 -16.55 8.72
N PRO A 356 -11.53 -16.45 8.70
CA PRO A 356 -12.26 -15.98 7.53
C PRO A 356 -12.06 -14.47 7.34
N LEU A 357 -11.62 -14.08 6.15
CA LEU A 357 -11.57 -12.71 5.64
C LEU A 357 -12.63 -12.54 4.55
N LEU A 358 -13.02 -11.30 4.29
CA LEU A 358 -14.15 -11.00 3.41
C LEU A 358 -13.81 -9.99 2.32
N ASN A 359 -13.75 -10.47 1.08
CA ASN A 359 -13.82 -9.62 -0.10
C ASN A 359 -15.29 -9.31 -0.44
N VAL A 360 -15.56 -8.13 -0.98
CA VAL A 360 -16.89 -7.74 -1.48
C VAL A 360 -16.78 -7.30 -2.93
N LEU A 361 -17.53 -7.96 -3.82
CA LEU A 361 -17.55 -7.66 -5.25
C LEU A 361 -18.91 -7.14 -5.69
N GLY A 362 -18.93 -5.98 -6.35
CA GLY A 362 -20.10 -5.36 -6.94
C GLY A 362 -20.01 -5.47 -8.45
N ILE A 363 -20.92 -6.20 -9.08
CA ILE A 363 -20.85 -6.55 -10.50
C ILE A 363 -22.02 -5.89 -11.23
N ILE A 364 -21.69 -5.05 -12.22
CA ILE A 364 -22.64 -4.41 -13.13
C ILE A 364 -22.49 -5.07 -14.51
N PRO A 365 -23.42 -5.96 -14.90
CA PRO A 365 -23.29 -6.75 -16.12
C PRO A 365 -23.25 -5.90 -17.39
N GLY A 366 -22.35 -6.27 -18.30
CA GLY A 366 -22.35 -5.79 -19.67
C GLY A 366 -23.58 -6.31 -20.44
N SER A 367 -23.91 -5.61 -21.53
CA SER A 367 -25.13 -5.85 -22.31
C SER A 367 -24.89 -6.28 -23.76
N THR A 368 -23.64 -6.49 -24.16
CA THR A 368 -23.29 -6.95 -25.51
C THR A 368 -22.57 -8.30 -25.48
N ASP A 369 -22.07 -8.70 -26.64
CA ASP A 369 -21.14 -9.80 -26.85
C ASP A 369 -19.83 -9.70 -26.06
N GLU A 370 -19.50 -8.54 -25.49
CA GLU A 370 -18.33 -8.34 -24.61
C GLU A 370 -18.73 -8.30 -23.12
N SER A 371 -19.93 -8.76 -22.77
CA SER A 371 -20.40 -8.82 -21.38
C SER A 371 -19.55 -9.72 -20.49
N ASP A 372 -18.76 -10.63 -21.07
CA ASP A 372 -17.80 -11.46 -20.35
C ASP A 372 -16.43 -10.79 -20.15
N HIS A 373 -16.23 -9.55 -20.59
CA HIS A 373 -15.00 -8.78 -20.33
C HIS A 373 -15.17 -7.85 -19.13
N TYR A 374 -14.13 -7.70 -18.31
CA TYR A 374 -14.18 -7.01 -17.01
C TYR A 374 -13.33 -5.76 -16.96
N VAL A 375 -13.94 -4.63 -16.62
CA VAL A 375 -13.26 -3.41 -16.17
C VAL A 375 -13.35 -3.38 -14.66
N MET A 376 -12.21 -3.55 -13.99
CA MET A 376 -12.17 -3.71 -12.54
C MET A 376 -11.68 -2.42 -11.86
N PHE A 377 -12.32 -2.04 -10.76
CA PHE A 377 -11.86 -0.98 -9.86
C PHE A 377 -11.82 -1.53 -8.44
N GLY A 378 -10.67 -1.44 -7.78
CA GLY A 378 -10.44 -2.08 -6.48
C GLY A 378 -9.78 -1.18 -5.43
N ASN A 379 -10.16 -1.43 -4.18
CA ASN A 379 -9.58 -0.81 -3.00
C ASN A 379 -9.57 -1.81 -1.83
N HIS A 380 -8.48 -1.95 -1.09
CA HIS A 380 -8.57 -2.63 0.20
C HIS A 380 -9.33 -1.81 1.24
N ARG A 381 -9.79 -2.46 2.29
CA ARG A 381 -10.59 -1.80 3.34
C ARG A 381 -9.95 -1.92 4.71
N ASP A 382 -9.21 -3.00 4.94
CA ASP A 382 -8.48 -3.21 6.17
C ASP A 382 -7.43 -2.12 6.39
N ALA A 383 -7.29 -1.68 7.65
CA ALA A 383 -6.25 -0.75 8.08
C ALA A 383 -5.58 -1.25 9.37
N TRP A 384 -4.32 -0.88 9.60
CA TRP A 384 -3.65 -1.17 10.89
C TRP A 384 -4.36 -0.57 12.10
N VAL A 385 -4.89 0.64 11.94
CA VAL A 385 -5.62 1.37 12.98
C VAL A 385 -6.94 1.91 12.40
N GLN A 386 -7.13 3.24 12.30
CA GLN A 386 -8.33 3.85 11.76
C GLN A 386 -8.28 4.06 10.24
N GLY A 387 -7.11 4.40 9.70
CA GLY A 387 -6.85 4.38 8.26
C GLY A 387 -7.64 5.41 7.46
N ALA A 388 -7.61 6.68 7.85
CA ALA A 388 -8.33 7.73 7.13
C ALA A 388 -7.74 8.01 5.75
N CYS A 389 -6.41 8.02 5.62
CA CYS A 389 -5.69 8.04 4.36
C CYS A 389 -5.58 6.62 3.79
N ASP A 390 -5.04 5.68 4.57
CA ASP A 390 -4.80 4.31 4.14
C ASP A 390 -5.71 3.30 4.87
N PRO A 391 -6.73 2.72 4.22
CA PRO A 391 -7.18 2.94 2.83
C PRO A 391 -8.44 3.80 2.71
N GLY A 392 -8.81 4.55 3.76
CA GLY A 392 -10.05 5.33 3.81
C GLY A 392 -10.21 6.27 2.63
N SER A 393 -9.12 6.88 2.16
CA SER A 393 -9.11 7.79 1.00
C SER A 393 -9.62 7.10 -0.27
N GLY A 394 -9.19 5.86 -0.54
CA GLY A 394 -9.69 5.10 -1.69
C GLY A 394 -11.06 4.49 -1.44
N THR A 395 -11.38 4.13 -0.19
CA THR A 395 -12.66 3.51 0.19
C THR A 395 -13.82 4.46 -0.09
N ILE A 396 -13.68 5.75 0.27
CA ILE A 396 -14.75 6.72 0.01
C ILE A 396 -14.97 7.00 -1.48
N ILE A 397 -13.91 6.90 -2.29
CA ILE A 397 -14.00 6.99 -3.76
C ILE A 397 -14.75 5.78 -4.30
N LEU A 398 -14.38 4.57 -3.86
CA LEU A 398 -15.05 3.32 -4.23
C LEU A 398 -16.56 3.40 -3.94
N GLN A 399 -16.95 3.86 -2.75
CA GLN A 399 -18.35 4.01 -2.35
C GLN A 399 -19.10 5.03 -3.23
N GLN A 400 -18.49 6.17 -3.54
CA GLN A 400 -19.12 7.18 -4.40
C GLN A 400 -19.27 6.67 -5.84
N LEU A 401 -18.29 5.93 -6.37
CA LEU A 401 -18.38 5.28 -7.68
C LEU A 401 -19.50 4.23 -7.71
N ALA A 402 -19.61 3.38 -6.68
CA ALA A 402 -20.68 2.40 -6.57
C ALA A 402 -22.07 3.05 -6.57
N LYS A 403 -22.24 4.11 -5.78
CA LYS A 403 -23.51 4.86 -5.72
C LYS A 403 -23.90 5.46 -7.07
N LEU A 404 -22.94 6.10 -7.76
CA LEU A 404 -23.19 6.72 -9.07
C LEU A 404 -23.53 5.67 -10.13
N LEU A 405 -22.73 4.60 -10.23
CA LEU A 405 -22.91 3.57 -11.25
C LEU A 405 -24.16 2.73 -11.00
N GLY A 406 -24.48 2.43 -9.74
CA GLY A 406 -25.71 1.74 -9.35
C GLY A 406 -26.97 2.57 -9.68
N SER A 407 -26.95 3.88 -9.38
CA SER A 407 -28.04 4.80 -9.78
C SER A 407 -28.19 4.87 -11.29
N ALA A 408 -27.09 5.04 -12.04
CA ALA A 408 -27.13 5.03 -13.50
C ALA A 408 -27.72 3.72 -14.05
N TYR A 409 -27.32 2.58 -13.48
CA TYR A 409 -27.86 1.28 -13.89
C TYR A 409 -29.37 1.17 -13.62
N LYS A 410 -29.83 1.66 -12.47
CA LYS A 410 -31.27 1.74 -12.17
C LYS A 410 -32.03 2.58 -13.20
N GLU A 411 -31.42 3.67 -13.66
CA GLU A 411 -31.99 4.58 -14.67
C GLU A 411 -31.89 4.06 -16.11
N GLY A 412 -31.31 2.87 -16.31
CA GLY A 412 -31.31 2.16 -17.59
C GLY A 412 -29.96 2.12 -18.29
N PHE A 413 -28.90 2.70 -17.71
CA PHE A 413 -27.54 2.53 -18.24
C PHE A 413 -27.15 1.05 -18.22
N ARG A 414 -26.60 0.56 -19.34
CA ARG A 414 -26.07 -0.79 -19.46
C ARG A 414 -24.71 -0.70 -20.17
N PRO A 415 -23.60 -1.05 -19.52
CA PRO A 415 -22.29 -0.94 -20.16
C PRO A 415 -22.13 -2.01 -21.25
N ARG A 416 -21.12 -1.84 -22.12
CA ARG A 416 -20.75 -2.84 -23.14
C ARG A 416 -20.06 -4.04 -22.47
N ARG A 417 -19.08 -3.73 -21.63
CA ARG A 417 -18.31 -4.68 -20.81
C ARG A 417 -18.79 -4.63 -19.36
N THR A 418 -18.60 -5.71 -18.63
CA THR A 418 -18.98 -5.78 -17.21
C THR A 418 -18.05 -4.91 -16.37
N ILE A 419 -18.62 -4.11 -15.45
CA ILE A 419 -17.86 -3.37 -14.44
C ILE A 419 -17.83 -4.22 -13.16
N VAL A 420 -16.65 -4.35 -12.56
CA VAL A 420 -16.47 -5.02 -11.27
C VAL A 420 -15.83 -4.04 -10.29
N LEU A 421 -16.57 -3.72 -9.23
CA LEU A 421 -16.08 -2.96 -8.08
C LEU A 421 -15.64 -3.94 -7.00
N ALA A 422 -14.50 -3.72 -6.38
CA ALA A 422 -13.95 -4.64 -5.40
C ALA A 422 -13.47 -3.95 -4.12
N SER A 423 -13.95 -4.44 -2.98
CA SER A 423 -13.38 -4.14 -1.67
C SER A 423 -12.58 -5.35 -1.20
N TRP A 424 -11.25 -5.18 -1.10
CA TRP A 424 -10.33 -6.23 -0.67
C TRP A 424 -10.12 -6.23 0.85
N ASP A 425 -9.85 -7.40 1.42
CA ASP A 425 -9.43 -7.58 2.82
C ASP A 425 -8.02 -8.21 2.87
N GLY A 426 -7.25 -7.88 3.89
CA GLY A 426 -5.92 -8.43 4.14
C GLY A 426 -4.82 -7.89 3.23
N GLU A 427 -4.98 -6.70 2.67
CA GLU A 427 -3.90 -6.03 1.91
C GLU A 427 -2.69 -5.79 2.81
N GLU A 428 -2.95 -5.29 4.01
CA GLU A 428 -1.92 -4.90 4.98
C GLU A 428 -1.10 -6.08 5.47
N LEU A 429 -1.66 -7.29 5.32
CA LEU A 429 -1.03 -8.56 5.66
C LEU A 429 -0.53 -9.32 4.43
N SER A 430 -0.11 -8.58 3.39
CA SER A 430 0.53 -9.08 2.16
C SER A 430 -0.42 -9.34 0.99
N LEU A 431 -1.33 -8.41 0.67
CA LEU A 431 -2.20 -8.46 -0.51
C LEU A 431 -3.09 -9.72 -0.55
N LEU A 432 -3.58 -10.17 0.62
CA LEU A 432 -4.23 -11.48 0.75
C LEU A 432 -5.49 -11.59 -0.10
N GLY A 433 -6.41 -10.62 -0.01
CA GLY A 433 -7.72 -10.65 -0.67
C GLY A 433 -7.63 -10.52 -2.18
N SER A 434 -6.88 -9.55 -2.70
CA SER A 434 -6.69 -9.38 -4.14
C SER A 434 -5.89 -10.53 -4.76
N THR A 435 -4.92 -11.10 -4.03
CA THR A 435 -4.20 -12.29 -4.50
C THR A 435 -5.10 -13.52 -4.51
N HIS A 436 -5.92 -13.71 -3.47
CA HIS A 436 -6.90 -14.80 -3.44
C HIS A 436 -7.82 -14.75 -4.65
N GLU A 437 -8.34 -13.57 -4.99
CA GLU A 437 -9.21 -13.36 -6.15
C GLU A 437 -8.57 -13.84 -7.45
N ILE A 438 -7.34 -13.40 -7.72
CA ILE A 438 -6.67 -13.77 -8.97
C ILE A 438 -6.27 -15.24 -9.01
N GLU A 439 -6.00 -15.87 -7.87
CA GLU A 439 -5.65 -17.29 -7.79
C GLU A 439 -6.90 -18.15 -7.98
N GLN A 440 -8.04 -17.72 -7.43
CA GLN A 440 -9.33 -18.39 -7.61
C GLN A 440 -9.82 -18.31 -9.06
N ARG A 441 -9.63 -17.16 -9.72
CA ARG A 441 -10.17 -16.87 -11.06
C ARG A 441 -9.09 -16.65 -12.11
N CYS A 442 -7.91 -17.25 -11.94
CA CYS A 442 -6.73 -17.02 -12.79
C CYS A 442 -7.03 -17.16 -14.29
N LEU A 443 -7.67 -18.26 -14.69
CA LEU A 443 -8.01 -18.52 -16.09
C LEU A 443 -9.08 -17.57 -16.65
N GLU A 444 -10.02 -17.17 -15.80
CA GLU A 444 -11.11 -16.27 -16.17
C GLU A 444 -10.57 -14.84 -16.31
N LEU A 445 -10.00 -14.29 -15.24
CA LEU A 445 -9.46 -12.94 -15.20
C LEU A 445 -8.31 -12.76 -16.20
N GLY A 446 -7.41 -13.74 -16.34
CA GLY A 446 -6.32 -13.68 -17.32
C GLY A 446 -6.78 -13.63 -18.78
N ARG A 447 -8.04 -14.00 -19.08
CA ARG A 447 -8.62 -13.93 -20.44
C ARG A 447 -9.60 -12.79 -20.62
N ARG A 448 -10.21 -12.32 -19.54
CA ARG A 448 -11.39 -11.44 -19.58
C ARG A 448 -11.18 -10.09 -18.91
N ALA A 449 -10.24 -9.95 -17.98
CA ALA A 449 -9.96 -8.67 -17.36
C ALA A 449 -9.25 -7.74 -18.35
N VAL A 450 -9.93 -6.65 -18.69
CA VAL A 450 -9.46 -5.62 -19.63
C VAL A 450 -8.52 -4.64 -18.95
N ALA A 451 -8.84 -4.24 -17.71
CA ALA A 451 -8.04 -3.32 -16.95
C ALA A 451 -8.37 -3.46 -15.46
N TYR A 452 -7.38 -3.15 -14.62
CA TYR A 452 -7.57 -3.00 -13.18
C TYR A 452 -7.17 -1.58 -12.75
N ILE A 453 -8.09 -0.86 -12.12
CA ILE A 453 -7.85 0.47 -11.58
C ILE A 453 -7.79 0.37 -10.05
N ASN A 454 -6.64 0.71 -9.47
CA ASN A 454 -6.39 0.68 -8.04
C ASN A 454 -6.60 2.06 -7.41
N ALA A 455 -7.13 2.09 -6.19
CA ALA A 455 -7.27 3.33 -5.42
C ALA A 455 -6.34 3.40 -4.19
N ASP A 456 -6.39 2.43 -3.27
CA ASP A 456 -5.59 2.39 -2.02
C ASP A 456 -5.65 3.75 -1.27
N CYS A 457 -4.57 4.52 -1.24
CA CYS A 457 -4.48 5.86 -0.66
C CYS A 457 -4.27 6.90 -1.77
N PRO A 458 -5.29 7.21 -2.60
CA PRO A 458 -5.11 8.02 -3.78
C PRO A 458 -4.97 9.52 -3.49
N VAL A 459 -5.30 9.98 -2.27
CA VAL A 459 -5.11 11.38 -1.84
C VAL A 459 -4.22 11.44 -0.59
N LYS A 460 -2.91 11.54 -0.80
CA LYS A 460 -1.90 11.68 0.27
C LYS A 460 -1.43 13.12 0.50
N GLY A 461 -1.93 14.04 -0.32
CA GLY A 461 -1.60 15.45 -0.40
C GLY A 461 -2.46 16.08 -1.51
N HIS A 462 -2.25 17.36 -1.81
CA HIS A 462 -3.18 18.10 -2.69
C HIS A 462 -2.51 18.93 -3.78
N THR A 463 -1.19 18.92 -3.89
CA THR A 463 -0.43 19.73 -4.86
C THR A 463 0.19 18.92 -5.99
N SER A 464 0.65 17.70 -5.71
CA SER A 464 1.47 16.92 -6.63
C SER A 464 0.75 15.67 -7.09
N PHE A 465 0.39 15.61 -8.37
CA PHE A 465 -0.24 14.44 -8.96
C PHE A 465 0.79 13.48 -9.57
N ILE A 466 0.60 12.19 -9.36
CA ILE A 466 1.38 11.12 -9.97
C ILE A 466 0.47 10.17 -10.76
N ALA A 467 0.72 10.06 -12.05
CA ALA A 467 -0.02 9.20 -12.97
C ALA A 467 0.61 7.81 -13.08
N ARG A 468 0.53 7.01 -12.00
CA ARG A 468 1.03 5.62 -12.03
C ARG A 468 0.10 4.78 -12.91
N THR A 469 0.40 4.61 -14.19
CA THR A 469 -0.48 3.97 -15.16
C THR A 469 0.34 3.18 -16.18
N ASP A 470 -0.07 1.94 -16.44
CA ASP A 470 0.52 1.11 -17.48
C ASP A 470 0.53 1.88 -18.81
N THR A 471 1.60 1.76 -19.59
CA THR A 471 1.69 2.47 -20.87
C THR A 471 0.52 2.15 -21.78
N LEU A 472 -0.03 0.93 -21.73
CA LEU A 472 -1.23 0.56 -22.50
C LEU A 472 -2.47 1.38 -22.13
N LEU A 473 -2.58 1.88 -20.91
CA LEU A 473 -3.73 2.68 -20.43
C LEU A 473 -3.46 4.19 -20.48
N THR A 474 -2.34 4.63 -21.06
CA THR A 474 -1.97 6.06 -21.07
C THR A 474 -3.04 6.91 -21.76
N ASP A 475 -3.54 6.52 -22.94
CA ASP A 475 -4.57 7.29 -23.64
C ASP A 475 -5.92 7.25 -22.91
N THR A 476 -6.18 6.22 -22.11
CA THR A 476 -7.35 6.17 -21.23
C THR A 476 -7.27 7.27 -20.18
N LEU A 477 -6.15 7.34 -19.44
CA LEU A 477 -5.92 8.39 -18.45
C LEU A 477 -5.92 9.78 -19.08
N LEU A 478 -5.19 9.99 -20.18
CA LEU A 478 -5.11 11.31 -20.83
C LEU A 478 -6.46 11.76 -21.36
N THR A 479 -7.28 10.84 -21.88
CA THR A 479 -8.64 11.17 -22.34
C THR A 479 -9.53 11.53 -21.17
N ALA A 480 -9.49 10.77 -20.08
CA ALA A 480 -10.22 11.10 -18.86
C ALA A 480 -9.81 12.49 -18.32
N SER A 481 -8.51 12.77 -18.24
CA SER A 481 -7.98 14.06 -17.80
C SER A 481 -8.38 15.24 -18.70
N ARG A 482 -8.69 15.01 -19.99
CA ARG A 482 -9.23 16.04 -20.89
C ARG A 482 -10.71 16.32 -20.68
N LEU A 483 -11.46 15.35 -20.14
CA LEU A 483 -12.91 15.44 -19.98
C LEU A 483 -13.32 15.90 -18.58
N VAL A 484 -12.43 15.77 -17.60
CA VAL A 484 -12.68 16.12 -16.20
C VAL A 484 -12.20 17.55 -15.92
N GLN A 485 -13.00 18.28 -15.16
CA GLN A 485 -12.63 19.59 -14.62
C GLN A 485 -12.07 19.43 -13.21
N VAL A 486 -11.16 20.33 -12.80
CA VAL A 486 -10.52 20.30 -11.47
C VAL A 486 -11.59 20.24 -10.38
N ASP A 487 -12.52 21.20 -10.40
CA ASP A 487 -13.70 21.19 -9.53
C ASP A 487 -14.76 22.20 -10.01
N PRO A 488 -15.85 21.75 -10.65
CA PRO A 488 -16.98 22.61 -11.00
C PRO A 488 -17.77 22.99 -9.73
N PRO A 489 -18.30 24.22 -9.58
CA PRO A 489 -18.39 25.34 -10.52
C PRO A 489 -17.38 26.50 -10.29
N ALA A 490 -16.37 26.35 -9.43
CA ALA A 490 -15.39 27.43 -9.17
C ALA A 490 -14.15 27.37 -10.07
N ASN A 491 -13.74 26.19 -10.55
CA ASN A 491 -12.62 26.02 -11.46
C ASN A 491 -13.04 25.23 -12.71
N THR A 492 -13.28 25.97 -13.80
CA THR A 492 -13.66 25.40 -15.10
C THR A 492 -12.49 24.82 -15.88
N THR A 493 -11.27 24.94 -15.35
CA THR A 493 -10.05 24.41 -15.97
C THR A 493 -10.13 22.90 -16.11
N ILE A 494 -9.67 22.41 -17.25
CA ILE A 494 -9.56 20.98 -17.53
C ILE A 494 -8.42 20.40 -16.70
N TRP A 495 -8.63 19.23 -16.11
CA TRP A 495 -7.64 18.59 -15.23
C TRP A 495 -6.28 18.42 -15.91
N LEU A 496 -6.24 17.99 -17.19
CA LEU A 496 -4.99 17.85 -17.93
C LEU A 496 -4.17 19.15 -17.97
N GLN A 497 -4.81 20.32 -18.08
CA GLN A 497 -4.11 21.61 -18.12
C GLN A 497 -3.51 21.94 -16.76
N GLU A 498 -4.25 21.71 -15.67
CA GLU A 498 -3.75 21.93 -14.31
C GLU A 498 -2.61 20.95 -13.99
N TRP A 499 -2.73 19.69 -14.42
CA TRP A 499 -1.66 18.70 -14.27
C TRP A 499 -0.39 19.11 -15.03
N LEU A 500 -0.50 19.53 -16.30
CA LEU A 500 0.66 20.04 -17.05
C LEU A 500 1.31 21.25 -16.38
N LYS A 501 0.49 22.15 -15.82
CA LYS A 501 0.96 23.31 -15.06
C LYS A 501 1.70 22.90 -13.78
N GLN A 502 1.21 21.90 -13.05
CA GLN A 502 1.91 21.35 -11.87
C GLN A 502 3.29 20.77 -12.24
N GLU A 503 3.42 20.20 -13.44
CA GLU A 503 4.71 19.73 -13.97
C GLU A 503 5.59 20.84 -14.58
N GLY A 504 5.13 22.10 -14.60
CA GLY A 504 5.83 23.20 -15.24
C GLY A 504 5.93 23.08 -16.77
N LYS A 505 5.01 22.34 -17.40
CA LYS A 505 4.99 22.07 -18.85
C LYS A 505 4.05 23.00 -19.60
N SER A 506 4.32 23.19 -20.90
CA SER A 506 3.42 23.95 -21.79
C SER A 506 2.12 23.20 -22.08
N PRO A 507 1.03 23.89 -22.44
CA PRO A 507 -0.26 23.25 -22.78
C PRO A 507 -0.19 22.26 -23.96
N ASP A 508 0.78 22.42 -24.86
CA ASP A 508 1.00 21.54 -26.03
C ASP A 508 1.91 20.34 -25.72
N SER A 509 2.40 20.21 -24.48
CA SER A 509 3.23 19.09 -24.04
C SER A 509 2.39 17.92 -23.54
N GLU A 510 3.01 16.74 -23.43
CA GLU A 510 2.42 15.60 -22.72
C GLU A 510 2.90 15.54 -21.26
N PRO A 511 2.01 15.15 -20.33
CA PRO A 511 2.36 15.01 -18.93
C PRO A 511 3.16 13.72 -18.67
N CYS A 512 3.76 13.59 -17.49
CA CYS A 512 4.58 12.44 -17.13
C CYS A 512 3.70 11.28 -16.65
N VAL A 513 3.66 10.18 -17.42
CA VAL A 513 3.01 8.94 -17.01
C VAL A 513 4.08 7.89 -16.74
N THR A 514 3.99 7.24 -15.58
CA THR A 514 4.93 6.20 -15.15
C THR A 514 4.17 4.90 -14.88
N PRO A 515 4.72 3.71 -15.21
CA PRO A 515 4.07 2.46 -14.84
C PRO A 515 3.86 2.36 -13.32
N PRO A 516 2.79 1.67 -12.85
CA PRO A 516 2.65 1.35 -11.44
C PRO A 516 3.90 0.63 -10.93
N GLY A 517 4.30 0.95 -9.70
CA GLY A 517 5.40 0.27 -9.01
C GLY A 517 4.89 -0.94 -8.21
N THR A 518 5.39 -1.13 -7.01
CA THR A 518 4.90 -2.15 -6.07
C THR A 518 4.08 -1.50 -4.94
N GLY A 519 3.52 -2.33 -4.05
CA GLY A 519 2.98 -1.91 -2.76
C GLY A 519 1.46 -1.77 -2.67
N SER A 520 0.67 -2.36 -3.58
CA SER A 520 -0.79 -2.42 -3.43
C SER A 520 -1.42 -3.52 -4.31
N ASP A 521 -2.75 -3.64 -4.26
CA ASP A 521 -3.58 -4.68 -4.88
C ASP A 521 -3.52 -4.74 -6.41
N HIS A 522 -2.88 -3.78 -7.10
CA HIS A 522 -2.62 -3.94 -8.54
C HIS A 522 -1.55 -4.98 -8.84
N ILE A 523 -0.69 -5.34 -7.88
CA ILE A 523 0.43 -6.27 -8.09
C ILE A 523 -0.04 -7.62 -8.64
N PRO A 524 -1.02 -8.31 -8.03
CA PRO A 524 -1.44 -9.62 -8.53
C PRO A 524 -2.01 -9.52 -9.96
N PHE A 525 -2.78 -8.47 -10.26
CA PHE A 525 -3.32 -8.23 -11.60
C PHE A 525 -2.20 -7.95 -12.63
N SER A 526 -1.31 -6.99 -12.34
CA SER A 526 -0.29 -6.54 -13.29
C SER A 526 0.84 -7.55 -13.48
N TYR A 527 1.39 -8.08 -12.40
CA TYR A 527 2.64 -8.84 -12.46
C TYR A 527 2.45 -10.35 -12.41
N LYS A 528 1.30 -10.85 -11.93
CA LYS A 528 0.99 -12.29 -11.98
C LYS A 528 0.09 -12.64 -13.17
N LEU A 529 -0.94 -11.84 -13.47
CA LEU A 529 -1.86 -12.10 -14.60
C LEU A 529 -1.52 -11.34 -15.89
N GLY A 530 -0.81 -10.22 -15.83
CA GLY A 530 -0.54 -9.38 -17.00
C GLY A 530 -1.72 -8.47 -17.40
N VAL A 531 -2.63 -8.19 -16.47
CA VAL A 531 -3.73 -7.23 -16.67
C VAL A 531 -3.17 -5.81 -16.57
N PRO A 532 -3.36 -4.95 -17.58
CA PRO A 532 -2.84 -3.59 -17.51
C PRO A 532 -3.56 -2.82 -16.39
N SER A 533 -2.79 -2.11 -15.57
CA SER A 533 -3.33 -1.44 -14.38
C SER A 533 -3.01 0.04 -14.30
N SER A 534 -3.85 0.77 -13.57
CA SER A 534 -3.73 2.20 -13.33
C SER A 534 -4.00 2.52 -11.86
N TYR A 535 -3.22 3.46 -11.30
CA TYR A 535 -3.24 3.88 -9.90
C TYR A 535 -2.87 5.39 -9.76
N PRO A 536 -3.56 6.31 -10.47
CA PRO A 536 -3.29 7.75 -10.39
C PRO A 536 -3.68 8.31 -9.02
N GLY A 537 -2.93 9.27 -8.50
CA GLY A 537 -3.27 9.90 -7.23
C GLY A 537 -2.39 11.10 -6.91
N PHE A 538 -2.61 11.67 -5.74
CA PHE A 538 -1.80 12.75 -5.20
C PHE A 538 -0.79 12.21 -4.19
N THR A 539 0.42 12.75 -4.24
CA THR A 539 1.50 12.50 -3.29
C THR A 539 1.51 13.57 -2.19
N PRO A 540 2.16 13.30 -1.05
CA PRO A 540 2.46 14.32 -0.04
C PRO A 540 3.09 15.58 -0.63
N ASP A 541 2.70 16.74 -0.11
CA ASP A 541 3.13 18.06 -0.61
C ASP A 541 4.58 18.41 -0.25
N ASP A 542 5.14 17.72 0.73
CA ASP A 542 6.54 17.83 1.15
C ASP A 542 7.51 16.95 0.32
N GLY A 543 7.01 16.32 -0.75
CA GLY A 543 7.81 15.47 -1.63
C GLY A 543 8.13 14.09 -1.04
N LEU A 544 7.50 13.72 0.07
CA LEU A 544 7.58 12.37 0.63
C LEU A 544 6.81 11.37 -0.24
N ALA A 545 7.15 10.08 -0.14
CA ALA A 545 6.46 9.03 -0.89
C ALA A 545 5.09 8.68 -0.29
N TYR A 546 4.96 8.80 1.03
CA TYR A 546 3.77 8.52 1.84
C TYR A 546 3.61 9.64 2.87
N PRO A 547 2.37 9.94 3.30
CA PRO A 547 2.15 10.96 4.31
C PRO A 547 2.82 10.49 5.62
N PRO A 548 3.44 11.38 6.41
CA PRO A 548 4.19 10.97 7.60
C PRO A 548 3.45 10.04 8.57
N ILE A 549 2.14 10.23 8.67
CA ILE A 549 1.16 9.48 9.48
C ILE A 549 0.86 8.05 9.00
N TYR A 550 1.34 7.65 7.82
CA TYR A 550 1.09 6.35 7.21
C TYR A 550 1.39 5.18 8.16
N HIS A 551 0.44 4.24 8.28
CA HIS A 551 0.50 3.08 9.19
C HIS A 551 0.72 3.44 10.66
N THR A 552 0.16 4.56 11.13
CA THR A 552 0.23 4.96 12.53
C THR A 552 -1.15 5.20 13.13
N ALA A 553 -1.21 5.35 14.45
CA ALA A 553 -2.43 5.76 15.14
C ALA A 553 -2.87 7.20 14.84
N TYR A 554 -2.04 7.98 14.14
CA TYR A 554 -2.38 9.33 13.67
C TYR A 554 -2.94 9.36 12.25
N ASP A 555 -3.14 8.19 11.62
CA ASP A 555 -3.90 8.11 10.38
C ASP A 555 -5.42 8.26 10.65
N VAL A 556 -5.81 9.51 10.91
CA VAL A 556 -7.14 9.89 11.41
C VAL A 556 -7.80 10.93 10.51
N ILE A 557 -9.12 11.04 10.62
CA ILE A 557 -9.96 11.93 9.80
C ILE A 557 -9.46 13.39 9.83
N SER A 558 -9.01 13.87 10.98
CA SER A 558 -8.51 15.24 11.13
C SER A 558 -7.31 15.52 10.22
N VAL A 559 -6.43 14.53 10.00
CA VAL A 559 -5.30 14.67 9.08
C VAL A 559 -5.78 14.73 7.64
N ALA A 560 -6.73 13.85 7.29
CA ALA A 560 -7.30 13.84 5.95
C ALA A 560 -7.99 15.17 5.59
N GLU A 561 -8.81 15.69 6.50
CA GLU A 561 -9.59 16.92 6.30
C GLU A 561 -8.76 18.22 6.38
N ARG A 562 -7.64 18.22 7.11
CA ARG A 562 -6.85 19.46 7.33
C ARG A 562 -5.60 19.54 6.49
N PHE A 563 -5.00 18.41 6.14
CA PHE A 563 -3.67 18.39 5.55
C PHE A 563 -3.61 17.67 4.20
N THR A 564 -4.28 16.52 4.03
CA THR A 564 -4.19 15.80 2.74
C THR A 564 -5.17 16.30 1.70
N ASP A 565 -6.42 16.61 2.08
CA ASP A 565 -7.44 17.19 1.19
C ASP A 565 -8.23 18.32 1.86
N PRO A 566 -7.55 19.43 2.22
CA PRO A 566 -8.19 20.56 2.89
C PRO A 566 -9.30 21.18 2.06
N ALA A 567 -10.35 21.63 2.74
CA ALA A 567 -11.45 22.35 2.11
C ALA A 567 -10.95 23.64 1.44
N VAL A 568 -11.48 23.92 0.25
CA VAL A 568 -11.23 25.16 -0.48
C VAL A 568 -12.44 26.06 -0.32
N SER A 569 -12.24 27.33 0.01
CA SER A 569 -13.33 28.29 0.33
C SER A 569 -14.43 28.32 -0.74
N ASP A 570 -14.07 28.19 -2.01
CA ASP A 570 -15.00 28.32 -3.13
C ASP A 570 -15.73 27.02 -3.49
N THR A 571 -15.13 25.86 -3.24
CA THR A 571 -15.68 24.56 -3.67
C THR A 571 -16.04 23.63 -2.52
N GLY A 572 -15.67 23.94 -1.29
CA GLY A 572 -15.95 23.13 -0.11
C GLY A 572 -14.94 22.00 0.13
N PRO A 573 -15.32 20.99 0.94
CA PRO A 573 -14.39 19.97 1.40
C PRO A 573 -14.10 18.89 0.35
N MET A 574 -12.99 18.19 0.55
CA MET A 574 -12.55 17.05 -0.27
C MET A 574 -12.40 17.31 -1.78
N PRO A 575 -11.85 18.46 -2.23
CA PRO A 575 -11.74 18.77 -3.66
C PRO A 575 -10.94 17.72 -4.45
N ARG A 576 -9.89 17.12 -3.88
CA ARG A 576 -9.06 16.12 -4.58
C ARG A 576 -9.76 14.77 -4.67
N HIS A 577 -10.45 14.32 -3.62
CA HIS A 577 -11.26 13.11 -3.72
C HIS A 577 -12.37 13.27 -4.77
N ARG A 578 -13.06 14.42 -4.81
CA ARG A 578 -14.09 14.69 -5.83
C ARG A 578 -13.54 14.67 -7.25
N LEU A 579 -12.37 15.30 -7.47
CA LEU A 579 -11.65 15.23 -8.74
C LEU A 579 -11.34 13.78 -9.13
N LEU A 580 -10.80 12.99 -8.21
CA LEU A 580 -10.43 11.60 -8.49
C LEU A 580 -11.65 10.71 -8.72
N VAL A 581 -12.77 10.92 -8.03
CA VAL A 581 -14.04 10.24 -8.36
C VAL A 581 -14.41 10.48 -9.82
N ARG A 582 -14.38 11.74 -10.28
CA ARG A 582 -14.68 12.08 -11.68
C ARG A 582 -13.68 11.43 -12.63
N LEU A 583 -12.39 11.49 -12.32
CA LEU A 583 -11.33 10.88 -13.13
C LEU A 583 -11.53 9.36 -13.28
N TYR A 584 -11.65 8.65 -12.17
CA TYR A 584 -11.86 7.21 -12.16
C TYR A 584 -13.16 6.80 -12.83
N LEU A 585 -14.26 7.49 -12.56
CA LEU A 585 -15.54 7.25 -13.24
C LEU A 585 -15.39 7.36 -14.75
N THR A 586 -14.69 8.39 -15.22
CA THR A 586 -14.47 8.62 -16.65
C THR A 586 -13.64 7.50 -17.27
N MET A 587 -12.58 7.06 -16.59
CA MET A 587 -11.75 5.94 -17.05
C MET A 587 -12.57 4.64 -17.12
N ILE A 588 -13.37 4.35 -16.09
CA ILE A 588 -14.27 3.18 -16.06
C ILE A 588 -15.25 3.24 -17.23
N LEU A 589 -15.98 4.35 -17.38
CA LEU A 589 -16.98 4.52 -18.45
C LEU A 589 -16.35 4.44 -19.84
N GLN A 590 -15.17 5.01 -20.04
CA GLN A 590 -14.44 4.91 -21.30
C GLN A 590 -14.12 3.44 -21.62
N LEU A 591 -13.53 2.71 -20.67
CA LEU A 591 -13.12 1.32 -20.86
C LEU A 591 -14.33 0.38 -21.03
N CYS A 592 -15.43 0.62 -20.30
CA CYS A 592 -16.59 -0.27 -20.31
C CYS A 592 -17.60 0.03 -21.43
N CYS A 593 -17.56 1.22 -22.05
CA CYS A 593 -18.53 1.60 -23.09
C CYS A 593 -17.93 1.69 -24.49
N ALA A 594 -16.65 2.05 -24.64
CA ALA A 594 -16.05 2.23 -25.96
C ALA A 594 -16.00 0.91 -26.75
N SER A 595 -16.53 0.92 -27.97
CA SER A 595 -16.44 -0.19 -28.93
C SER A 595 -15.00 -0.64 -29.15
N ARG A 596 -14.09 0.31 -29.39
CA ARG A 596 -12.65 0.05 -29.43
C ARG A 596 -12.03 0.36 -28.08
N LEU A 597 -11.31 -0.63 -27.52
CA LEU A 597 -10.54 -0.41 -26.31
C LEU A 597 -9.52 0.73 -26.51
N PRO A 598 -9.46 1.72 -25.59
CA PRO A 598 -8.55 2.86 -25.66
C PRO A 598 -7.10 2.47 -25.26
N TYR A 599 -6.59 1.37 -25.82
CA TYR A 599 -5.23 0.91 -25.57
C TYR A 599 -4.20 1.64 -26.44
N SER A 600 -3.15 2.09 -25.79
CA SER A 600 -2.03 2.82 -26.40
C SER A 600 -0.94 1.90 -26.94
N ILE A 601 -1.29 1.02 -27.89
CA ILE A 601 -0.36 0.00 -28.42
C ILE A 601 0.92 0.63 -28.98
N CYS A 602 0.81 1.74 -29.73
CA CYS A 602 1.97 2.45 -30.27
C CYS A 602 2.87 3.02 -29.16
N ARG A 603 2.27 3.62 -28.11
CA ARG A 603 3.03 4.14 -26.95
C ARG A 603 3.75 3.00 -26.24
N TRP A 604 3.07 1.87 -26.04
CA TRP A 604 3.67 0.69 -25.43
C TRP A 604 4.88 0.19 -26.22
N ALA A 605 4.76 0.08 -27.55
CA ALA A 605 5.87 -0.33 -28.40
C ALA A 605 7.07 0.64 -28.36
N MET A 606 6.80 1.96 -28.33
CA MET A 606 7.83 2.99 -28.19
C MET A 606 8.51 2.93 -26.82
N THR A 607 7.75 2.83 -25.74
CA THR A 607 8.28 2.69 -24.38
C THR A 607 9.14 1.44 -24.26
N PHE A 608 8.65 0.30 -24.74
CA PHE A 608 9.41 -0.94 -24.74
C PHE A 608 10.75 -0.80 -25.49
N SER A 609 10.72 -0.22 -26.69
CA SER A 609 11.94 -0.01 -27.49
C SER A 609 12.94 0.91 -26.77
N LYS A 610 12.45 1.97 -26.12
CA LYS A 610 13.27 2.92 -25.35
C LYS A 610 13.89 2.26 -24.12
N GLU A 611 13.10 1.51 -23.34
CA GLU A 611 13.58 0.83 -22.15
C GLU A 611 14.55 -0.32 -22.51
N TRP A 612 14.33 -1.02 -23.62
CA TRP A 612 15.28 -2.01 -24.13
C TRP A 612 16.63 -1.38 -24.50
N ALA A 613 16.61 -0.22 -25.19
CA ALA A 613 17.83 0.51 -25.53
C ALA A 613 18.61 0.94 -24.27
N LYS A 614 17.92 1.45 -23.25
CA LYS A 614 18.53 1.79 -21.95
C LYS A 614 19.12 0.55 -21.28
N PHE A 615 18.38 -0.57 -21.25
CA PHE A 615 18.85 -1.83 -20.69
C PHE A 615 20.11 -2.32 -21.41
N LYS A 616 20.13 -2.28 -22.75
CA LYS A 616 21.31 -2.66 -23.55
C LYS A 616 22.53 -1.81 -23.20
N GLN A 617 22.37 -0.49 -23.10
CA GLN A 617 23.45 0.41 -22.69
C GLN A 617 23.94 0.09 -21.28
N PHE A 618 23.02 -0.12 -20.34
CA PHE A 618 23.37 -0.53 -18.98
C PHE A 618 24.13 -1.85 -18.95
N ALA A 619 23.62 -2.89 -19.62
CA ALA A 619 24.23 -4.22 -19.67
C ALA A 619 25.66 -4.16 -20.25
N VAL A 620 25.86 -3.44 -21.35
CA VAL A 620 27.19 -3.24 -21.95
C VAL A 620 28.12 -2.46 -21.02
N SER A 621 27.60 -1.45 -20.30
CA SER A 621 28.41 -0.69 -19.33
C SER A 621 28.90 -1.53 -18.15
N LYS A 622 28.11 -2.53 -17.73
CA LYS A 622 28.44 -3.44 -16.63
C LYS A 622 29.28 -4.63 -17.09
N VAL A 623 29.04 -5.12 -18.30
CA VAL A 623 29.73 -6.28 -18.88
C VAL A 623 30.14 -5.95 -20.33
N PRO A 624 31.25 -5.24 -20.56
CA PRO A 624 31.66 -4.79 -21.89
C PRO A 624 31.90 -5.92 -22.90
N LYS A 625 32.20 -7.14 -22.42
CA LYS A 625 32.44 -8.34 -23.22
C LYS A 625 31.20 -9.24 -23.34
N LEU A 626 29.99 -8.71 -23.18
CA LEU A 626 28.73 -9.48 -23.20
C LEU A 626 28.65 -10.47 -24.39
N ALA A 627 29.02 -10.00 -25.60
CA ALA A 627 29.02 -10.80 -26.81
C ALA A 627 30.00 -11.99 -26.78
N SER A 628 31.13 -11.90 -26.06
CA SER A 628 32.06 -13.04 -25.95
C SER A 628 31.51 -14.18 -25.12
N PHE A 629 30.46 -13.94 -24.33
CA PHE A 629 29.71 -14.96 -23.62
C PHE A 629 28.56 -15.55 -24.46
N GLY A 630 28.47 -15.19 -25.75
CA GLY A 630 27.39 -15.64 -26.63
C GLY A 630 26.05 -14.92 -26.40
N VAL A 631 26.03 -13.84 -25.63
CA VAL A 631 24.83 -13.06 -25.35
C VAL A 631 24.67 -11.95 -26.37
N ASN A 632 23.61 -12.03 -27.19
CA ASN A 632 23.27 -11.04 -28.21
C ASN A 632 21.98 -10.31 -27.81
N LEU A 633 22.01 -8.97 -27.74
CA LEU A 633 20.86 -8.12 -27.38
C LEU A 633 20.19 -7.44 -28.60
N ASP A 634 20.63 -7.74 -29.82
CA ASP A 634 20.16 -7.15 -31.07
C ASP A 634 18.92 -7.84 -31.64
N PHE A 635 18.56 -9.04 -31.17
CA PHE A 635 17.42 -9.79 -31.68
C PHE A 635 16.08 -9.04 -31.56
N LEU A 636 15.96 -8.13 -30.59
CA LEU A 636 14.75 -7.33 -30.40
C LEU A 636 14.61 -6.18 -31.40
N LEU A 637 15.72 -5.60 -31.89
CA LEU A 637 15.68 -4.56 -32.92
C LEU A 637 15.07 -5.10 -34.24
N TYR A 638 15.35 -6.37 -34.56
CA TYR A 638 14.80 -7.04 -35.74
C TYR A 638 13.28 -7.30 -35.66
N SER A 639 12.73 -7.37 -34.44
CA SER A 639 11.31 -7.60 -34.19
C SER A 639 10.49 -6.32 -34.00
N THR A 640 11.08 -5.24 -33.47
CA THR A 640 10.39 -3.96 -33.29
C THR A 640 10.34 -3.12 -34.56
N GLU A 641 11.30 -3.27 -35.49
CA GLU A 641 11.24 -2.69 -36.84
C GLU A 641 10.04 -3.20 -37.67
N ARG A 642 9.47 -4.35 -37.31
CA ARG A 642 8.25 -4.91 -37.95
C ARG A 642 6.94 -4.35 -37.41
N LEU A 643 6.98 -3.50 -36.38
CA LEU A 643 5.81 -2.73 -35.94
C LEU A 643 5.85 -1.42 -36.72
N PRO A 644 5.01 -1.21 -37.76
CA PRO A 644 5.02 0.03 -38.51
C PRO A 644 4.53 1.18 -37.62
N ILE A 645 5.48 1.90 -37.03
CA ILE A 645 5.22 3.15 -36.32
C ILE A 645 5.09 4.22 -37.40
N TYR A 646 3.86 4.55 -37.81
CA TYR A 646 3.61 5.74 -38.64
C TYR A 646 3.75 6.98 -37.76
N PRO A 647 4.71 7.90 -38.02
CA PRO A 647 4.93 9.09 -37.19
C PRO A 647 3.82 10.14 -37.29
N SER A 648 2.82 9.95 -38.16
CA SER A 648 1.83 10.97 -38.53
C SER A 648 0.51 10.89 -37.75
N ALA A 649 0.46 10.20 -36.62
CA ALA A 649 -0.74 10.06 -35.79
C ALA A 649 -0.48 10.32 -34.29
N LEU A 650 0.53 11.16 -33.99
CA LEU A 650 0.72 11.79 -32.69
C LEU A 650 0.06 13.17 -32.70
#